data_AF-A0A954D4I8-F1
#
_entry.id   AF-A0A954D4I8-F1
#
_cell.length_a   1.000
_cell.length_b   1.000
_cell.length_c   1.000
_cell.angle_alpha   90.00
_cell.angle_beta   90.00
_cell.angle_gamma   90.00
#
_symmetry.space_group_name_H-M   'P 1'
#
loop_
_entity.id
_entity.type
_entity.pdbx_description
1 polymer ?
#
loop_
_entity_poly.entity_id
_entity_poly.type
_entity_poly.pdbx_seq_one_letter_code
_entity_poly.pdbx_strand_id
1 'polypeptide(L)'
;MSMNCRFFFVASVALVLWMASSSQGQDFRRGDANADGHVVGVVDSDNILRALFAFGTVQCQDAMDSNDDGALNIADPIHMLSGFFSGGAPIPSPGIDTCGTDPTPDSLGCGSYPNCVPGPIPPVDPDYELIASDASGTAGDTVTISVSLSNAVPAAGWSFGLCHTSGFLTLNGVADAPDLLTVAPAFNQTVQVGNGWYCGVLVDFLVNDTLPAGVHELYLANYTLMTDGVTSVDFCDTLATPTVHVAIVPGGGGWATPMTDASTVTISGSVAPVNDDCVDAITIGEGATTFVLVNATTDGPDLTGFCDFGAAGDEIAHQDVWYCFTPSADGEATFSTSGSGIDTRLAVYSGCTCPADPSTVLGCDDDALGFPPGESAVTLDVLAGQSYLIQVGTFDEFTATGVGSLQIDVDPMTPPANDDCANALLIGTGTFFFSLENATTDGPDLAGFCDPGPSGDDIVHQDVWFRYVAACTGDVTIDTSGSGLDTRLAVYAGWGCPADATNVITCDDDALGFPPGESSVSIPVMGGDQLLIQVGTFSETTGTGPAQLNIECVGISVPGEFRRGDANQDGTINIADPIYMLGFLFGGGPGSTCADSMDFNDDELLDVADPITGLSYLFVSQPIPAPGPNCGPDPMGASLDCVQYTACP
;
A
#
# COMPACT_ATOMS: atom_id res chain seq x y z
N MET A 1 25.78 -77.45 -57.32
CA MET A 1 26.86 -78.33 -56.81
C MET A 1 27.07 -77.95 -55.35
N SER A 2 26.53 -78.72 -54.39
CA SER A 2 27.23 -79.79 -53.65
C SER A 2 28.34 -79.19 -52.76
N MET A 3 28.45 -79.41 -51.44
CA MET A 3 27.85 -80.37 -50.50
C MET A 3 28.21 -79.94 -49.06
N ASN A 4 27.30 -80.17 -48.11
CA ASN A 4 27.50 -80.62 -46.71
C ASN A 4 28.33 -79.75 -45.72
N CYS A 5 28.08 -79.64 -44.41
CA CYS A 5 27.25 -80.40 -43.48
C CYS A 5 27.02 -79.59 -42.18
N ARG A 6 26.01 -80.02 -41.43
CA ARG A 6 25.47 -79.55 -40.13
C ARG A 6 26.48 -79.46 -38.97
N PHE A 7 26.32 -78.52 -38.02
CA PHE A 7 25.68 -78.75 -36.69
C PHE A 7 25.73 -77.50 -35.78
N PHE A 8 24.68 -77.38 -34.96
CA PHE A 8 24.31 -76.41 -33.93
C PHE A 8 25.30 -76.24 -32.74
N PHE A 9 25.38 -75.03 -32.13
CA PHE A 9 24.94 -74.63 -30.76
C PHE A 9 25.78 -73.45 -30.14
N VAL A 10 25.07 -72.36 -29.81
CA VAL A 10 25.20 -71.40 -28.67
C VAL A 10 26.39 -70.42 -28.51
N ALA A 11 25.98 -69.13 -28.51
CA ALA A 11 26.40 -67.94 -27.77
C ALA A 11 27.83 -67.84 -27.19
N SER A 12 28.52 -66.75 -27.55
CA SER A 12 29.11 -65.78 -26.62
C SER A 12 29.61 -64.57 -27.43
N VAL A 13 29.05 -63.39 -27.12
CA VAL A 13 29.46 -62.08 -27.66
C VAL A 13 30.79 -61.70 -27.01
N ALA A 14 31.83 -61.46 -27.82
CA ALA A 14 33.04 -60.80 -27.39
C ALA A 14 33.10 -59.41 -28.05
N LEU A 15 32.70 -58.45 -27.22
CA LEU A 15 32.86 -57.00 -27.27
C LEU A 15 34.15 -56.56 -28.00
N VAL A 16 34.01 -55.94 -29.18
CA VAL A 16 35.02 -54.99 -29.68
C VAL A 16 34.66 -53.66 -29.03
N LEU A 17 35.46 -53.22 -28.05
CA LEU A 17 35.43 -51.86 -27.55
C LEU A 17 35.71 -50.92 -28.73
N TRP A 18 34.65 -50.33 -29.28
CA TRP A 18 34.74 -48.97 -29.78
C TRP A 18 34.78 -48.11 -28.52
N MET A 19 35.95 -47.54 -28.21
CA MET A 19 35.99 -46.38 -27.33
C MET A 19 35.20 -45.29 -28.06
N ALA A 20 33.92 -45.16 -27.74
CA ALA A 20 33.35 -43.83 -27.68
C ALA A 20 34.21 -43.11 -26.66
N SER A 21 35.12 -42.26 -27.14
CA SER A 21 35.60 -41.15 -26.33
C SER A 21 34.34 -40.48 -25.80
N SER A 22 34.04 -40.69 -24.53
CA SER A 22 33.12 -39.84 -23.80
C SER A 22 33.61 -38.42 -24.06
N SER A 23 32.83 -37.57 -24.72
CA SER A 23 33.08 -36.13 -24.71
C SER A 23 32.91 -35.73 -23.25
N GLN A 24 34.00 -35.44 -22.56
CA GLN A 24 33.91 -34.80 -21.25
C GLN A 24 33.39 -33.41 -21.59
N GLY A 25 32.22 -33.04 -21.06
CA GLY A 25 31.63 -31.71 -21.29
C GLY A 25 32.72 -30.67 -21.07
N GLN A 26 32.93 -29.81 -22.05
CA GLN A 26 33.85 -28.72 -21.90
C GLN A 26 33.27 -27.75 -20.86
N ASP A 27 34.09 -27.28 -19.93
CA ASP A 27 33.67 -26.23 -19.01
C ASP A 27 33.45 -24.92 -19.77
N PHE A 28 32.32 -24.26 -19.52
CA PHE A 28 31.95 -22.96 -20.08
C PHE A 28 31.19 -22.13 -19.05
N ARG A 29 31.04 -20.82 -19.31
CA ARG A 29 30.08 -19.96 -18.60
C ARG A 29 28.84 -19.77 -19.44
N ARG A 30 27.67 -20.06 -18.90
CA ARG A 30 26.41 -19.90 -19.64
C ARG A 30 26.13 -18.41 -19.81
N GLY A 31 25.85 -18.00 -21.04
CA GLY A 31 25.68 -16.61 -21.44
C GLY A 31 26.94 -15.94 -22.01
N ASP A 32 28.15 -16.48 -21.83
CA ASP A 32 29.37 -15.93 -22.45
C ASP A 32 29.50 -16.41 -23.89
N ALA A 33 28.74 -15.76 -24.77
CA ALA A 33 28.57 -16.16 -26.16
C ALA A 33 29.82 -15.92 -27.02
N ASN A 34 30.64 -14.94 -26.66
CA ASN A 34 31.88 -14.63 -27.37
C ASN A 34 33.09 -15.40 -26.83
N ALA A 35 32.92 -16.09 -25.69
CA ALA A 35 33.89 -16.92 -24.99
C ALA A 35 35.18 -16.16 -24.59
N ASP A 36 35.02 -14.89 -24.22
CA ASP A 36 36.12 -14.03 -23.77
C ASP A 36 36.40 -14.14 -22.26
N GLY A 37 35.51 -14.81 -21.51
CA GLY A 37 35.62 -15.05 -20.08
C GLY A 37 35.34 -13.83 -19.20
N HIS A 38 34.92 -12.71 -19.78
CA HIS A 38 34.48 -11.52 -19.06
C HIS A 38 33.03 -11.67 -18.56
N VAL A 39 32.48 -10.61 -17.96
CA VAL A 39 31.11 -10.63 -17.45
C VAL A 39 30.13 -10.63 -18.61
N VAL A 40 29.16 -11.54 -18.53
CA VAL A 40 28.08 -11.72 -19.50
C VAL A 40 27.21 -10.46 -19.57
N GLY A 41 26.88 -9.97 -20.77
CA GLY A 41 26.02 -8.79 -20.92
C GLY A 41 25.49 -8.50 -22.32
N VAL A 42 25.32 -7.21 -22.65
CA VAL A 42 24.79 -6.75 -23.95
C VAL A 42 25.68 -7.19 -25.11
N VAL A 43 26.99 -7.24 -24.89
CA VAL A 43 27.98 -7.73 -25.87
C VAL A 43 27.71 -9.18 -26.26
N ASP A 44 27.44 -10.04 -25.29
CA ASP A 44 27.13 -11.44 -25.56
C ASP A 44 25.81 -11.61 -26.28
N SER A 45 24.84 -10.74 -25.97
CA SER A 45 23.53 -10.74 -26.62
C SER A 45 23.70 -10.43 -28.12
N ASP A 46 24.49 -9.42 -28.46
CA ASP A 46 24.88 -9.12 -29.86
C ASP A 46 25.61 -10.31 -30.51
N ASN A 47 26.48 -11.02 -29.79
CA ASN A 47 27.18 -12.18 -30.33
C ASN A 47 26.23 -13.33 -30.67
N ILE A 48 25.22 -13.61 -29.82
CA ILE A 48 24.19 -14.61 -30.14
C ILE A 48 23.40 -14.19 -31.39
N LEU A 49 22.97 -12.92 -31.45
CA LEU A 49 22.21 -12.40 -32.60
C LEU A 49 23.01 -12.47 -33.90
N ARG A 50 24.31 -12.15 -33.87
CA ARG A 50 25.21 -12.29 -35.02
C ARG A 50 25.40 -13.74 -35.44
N ALA A 51 25.48 -14.67 -34.51
CA ALA A 51 25.53 -16.10 -34.82
C ALA A 51 24.24 -16.56 -35.54
N LEU A 52 23.08 -16.04 -35.13
CA LEU A 52 21.78 -16.40 -35.71
C LEU A 52 21.54 -15.75 -37.09
N PHE A 53 21.89 -14.48 -37.29
CA PHE A 53 21.44 -13.70 -38.46
C PHE A 53 22.56 -13.16 -39.35
N ALA A 54 23.81 -13.09 -38.86
CA ALA A 54 24.91 -12.42 -39.56
C ALA A 54 26.13 -13.33 -39.83
N PHE A 55 25.95 -14.66 -39.79
CA PHE A 55 27.01 -15.66 -39.97
C PHE A 55 28.20 -15.48 -39.00
N GLY A 56 27.93 -15.03 -37.77
CA GLY A 56 28.91 -14.94 -36.70
C GLY A 56 29.52 -16.30 -36.34
N THR A 57 30.70 -16.29 -35.73
CA THR A 57 31.38 -17.51 -35.30
C THR A 57 30.75 -18.06 -34.02
N VAL A 58 30.31 -19.32 -34.06
CA VAL A 58 29.81 -20.05 -32.88
C VAL A 58 30.95 -20.86 -32.28
N GLN A 59 31.40 -20.48 -31.07
CA GLN A 59 32.48 -21.18 -30.36
C GLN A 59 31.92 -22.27 -29.42
N CYS A 60 30.89 -21.93 -28.66
CA CYS A 60 30.27 -22.79 -27.65
C CYS A 60 28.75 -22.58 -27.71
N GLN A 61 28.02 -23.59 -28.21
CA GLN A 61 26.57 -23.49 -28.35
C GLN A 61 25.89 -23.47 -26.99
N ASP A 62 26.40 -24.24 -26.03
CA ASP A 62 25.86 -24.28 -24.66
C ASP A 62 26.04 -22.94 -23.94
N ALA A 63 27.08 -22.17 -24.27
CA ALA A 63 27.23 -20.80 -23.75
C ALA A 63 26.24 -19.81 -24.38
N MET A 64 25.83 -20.03 -25.63
CA MET A 64 24.86 -19.19 -26.33
C MET A 64 23.41 -19.55 -25.99
N ASP A 65 23.14 -20.81 -25.61
CA ASP A 65 21.85 -21.25 -25.06
C ASP A 65 21.73 -20.78 -23.60
N SER A 66 21.29 -19.53 -23.45
CA SER A 66 21.31 -18.84 -22.15
C SER A 66 20.08 -19.16 -21.30
N ASN A 67 19.02 -19.70 -21.90
CA ASN A 67 17.81 -20.12 -21.19
C ASN A 67 17.78 -21.63 -20.91
N ASP A 68 18.76 -22.39 -21.42
CA ASP A 68 18.97 -23.81 -21.18
C ASP A 68 17.78 -24.68 -21.64
N ASP A 69 17.17 -24.29 -22.77
CA ASP A 69 16.03 -25.01 -23.37
C ASP A 69 16.44 -26.05 -24.43
N GLY A 70 17.73 -26.14 -24.73
CA GLY A 70 18.34 -27.05 -25.68
C GLY A 70 18.19 -26.63 -27.14
N ALA A 71 17.83 -25.37 -27.39
CA ALA A 71 17.66 -24.82 -28.73
C ALA A 71 18.20 -23.38 -28.84
N LEU A 72 19.35 -23.23 -29.50
CA LEU A 72 19.89 -21.90 -29.82
C LEU A 72 19.01 -21.10 -30.79
N ASN A 73 18.31 -20.08 -30.30
CA ASN A 73 17.37 -19.24 -31.04
C ASN A 73 17.23 -17.81 -30.46
N ILE A 74 16.23 -17.03 -30.93
CA ILE A 74 16.05 -15.63 -30.50
C ILE A 74 15.64 -15.50 -29.01
N ALA A 75 15.12 -16.57 -28.41
CA ALA A 75 14.77 -16.59 -27.00
C ALA A 75 16.01 -16.42 -26.11
N ASP A 76 17.20 -16.82 -26.57
CA ASP A 76 18.43 -16.71 -25.80
C ASP A 76 18.89 -15.28 -25.52
N PRO A 77 19.13 -14.42 -26.53
CA PRO A 77 19.50 -13.04 -26.26
C PRO A 77 18.38 -12.30 -25.51
N ILE A 78 17.10 -12.66 -25.72
CA ILE A 78 15.99 -12.07 -24.97
C ILE A 78 16.03 -12.48 -23.49
N HIS A 79 16.24 -13.76 -23.19
CA HIS A 79 16.33 -14.28 -21.84
C HIS A 79 17.46 -13.59 -21.07
N MET A 80 18.63 -13.50 -21.70
CA MET A 80 19.78 -12.79 -21.17
C MET A 80 19.44 -11.33 -20.83
N LEU A 81 19.03 -10.54 -21.83
CA LEU A 81 18.69 -9.12 -21.62
C LEU A 81 17.61 -8.91 -20.56
N SER A 82 16.59 -9.79 -20.51
CA SER A 82 15.53 -9.71 -19.52
C SER A 82 16.03 -9.97 -18.09
N GLY A 83 16.97 -10.89 -17.91
CA GLY A 83 17.59 -11.19 -16.61
C GLY A 83 18.42 -10.02 -16.08
N PHE A 84 19.12 -9.29 -16.96
CA PHE A 84 19.97 -8.17 -16.56
C PHE A 84 19.20 -6.85 -16.33
N PHE A 85 18.19 -6.56 -17.14
CA PHE A 85 17.59 -5.21 -17.18
C PHE A 85 16.09 -5.17 -16.91
N SER A 86 15.40 -6.32 -16.82
CA SER A 86 13.94 -6.37 -16.70
C SER A 86 13.44 -7.32 -15.61
N GLY A 87 14.30 -7.76 -14.68
CA GLY A 87 13.93 -8.63 -13.57
C GLY A 87 13.51 -10.06 -13.99
N GLY A 88 13.98 -10.51 -15.15
CA GLY A 88 13.77 -11.87 -15.66
C GLY A 88 14.47 -12.94 -14.81
N ALA A 89 14.24 -14.20 -15.16
CA ALA A 89 14.90 -15.31 -14.49
C ALA A 89 16.44 -15.22 -14.67
N PRO A 90 17.22 -15.56 -13.64
CA PRO A 90 18.68 -15.59 -13.77
C PRO A 90 19.11 -16.70 -14.73
N ILE A 91 20.26 -16.51 -15.38
CA ILE A 91 20.84 -17.50 -16.28
C ILE A 91 21.10 -18.82 -15.52
N PRO A 92 20.58 -19.97 -16.00
CA PRO A 92 20.74 -21.27 -15.36
C PRO A 92 22.21 -21.72 -15.22
N SER A 93 22.44 -22.69 -14.34
CA SER A 93 23.78 -23.28 -14.14
C SER A 93 24.39 -23.82 -15.45
N PRO A 94 25.72 -23.73 -15.67
CA PRO A 94 26.78 -23.30 -14.73
C PRO A 94 26.76 -21.80 -14.38
N GLY A 95 25.93 -21.02 -15.08
CA GLY A 95 25.69 -19.61 -14.81
C GLY A 95 26.79 -18.71 -15.35
N ILE A 96 26.67 -17.42 -15.03
CA ILE A 96 27.55 -16.34 -15.52
C ILE A 96 28.86 -16.21 -14.74
N ASP A 97 28.88 -16.61 -13.46
CA ASP A 97 30.03 -16.40 -12.56
C ASP A 97 30.93 -17.62 -12.45
N THR A 98 30.42 -18.80 -12.81
CA THR A 98 31.11 -20.07 -12.60
C THR A 98 31.24 -20.82 -13.90
N CYS A 99 32.46 -21.24 -14.24
CA CYS A 99 32.65 -22.21 -15.31
C CYS A 99 32.27 -23.61 -14.82
N GLY A 100 31.56 -24.34 -15.66
CA GLY A 100 31.28 -25.75 -15.41
C GLY A 100 30.75 -26.45 -16.63
N THR A 101 30.56 -27.76 -16.51
CA THR A 101 29.90 -28.57 -17.53
C THR A 101 28.41 -28.28 -17.56
N ASP A 102 27.78 -28.50 -18.71
CA ASP A 102 26.34 -28.46 -18.86
C ASP A 102 25.64 -29.46 -17.91
N PRO A 103 24.85 -29.00 -16.91
CA PRO A 103 24.10 -29.87 -16.00
C PRO A 103 22.91 -30.58 -16.65
N THR A 104 22.49 -30.11 -17.83
CA THR A 104 21.29 -30.49 -18.57
C THR A 104 21.62 -30.95 -20.00
N PRO A 105 22.53 -31.94 -20.18
CA PRO A 105 23.08 -32.24 -21.50
C PRO A 105 22.03 -32.51 -22.57
N ASP A 106 22.13 -31.80 -23.69
CA ASP A 106 21.27 -31.97 -24.85
C ASP A 106 22.06 -32.19 -26.17
N SER A 107 21.53 -31.71 -27.29
CA SER A 107 22.15 -31.86 -28.61
C SER A 107 23.12 -30.74 -28.99
N LEU A 108 23.08 -29.64 -28.25
CA LEU A 108 24.07 -28.58 -28.29
C LEU A 108 25.35 -29.06 -27.61
N GLY A 109 26.46 -28.43 -28.00
CA GLY A 109 27.73 -28.72 -27.38
C GLY A 109 28.73 -27.60 -27.59
N CYS A 110 29.74 -27.56 -26.73
CA CYS A 110 30.88 -26.70 -26.93
C CYS A 110 31.97 -27.38 -27.76
N GLY A 111 32.21 -26.85 -28.97
CA GLY A 111 33.31 -27.28 -29.83
C GLY A 111 34.65 -26.71 -29.35
N SER A 112 34.66 -25.47 -28.88
CA SER A 112 35.77 -24.85 -28.17
C SER A 112 35.31 -23.65 -27.34
N TYR A 113 35.64 -23.62 -26.05
CA TYR A 113 35.52 -22.49 -25.14
C TYR A 113 36.93 -22.14 -24.61
N PRO A 114 37.55 -21.04 -25.09
CA PRO A 114 38.95 -20.76 -24.81
C PRO A 114 39.25 -20.35 -23.36
N ASN A 115 38.31 -19.68 -22.69
CA ASN A 115 38.61 -18.87 -21.50
C ASN A 115 37.57 -19.02 -20.37
N CYS A 116 37.85 -19.90 -19.39
CA CYS A 116 37.17 -19.86 -18.08
C CYS A 116 37.77 -18.82 -17.13
N VAL A 117 38.87 -18.19 -17.55
CA VAL A 117 39.56 -17.09 -16.88
C VAL A 117 39.41 -15.87 -17.80
N PRO A 118 39.02 -14.70 -17.29
CA PRO A 118 38.85 -13.50 -18.12
C PRO A 118 40.08 -13.25 -18.98
N GLY A 119 39.86 -13.03 -20.28
CA GLY A 119 40.89 -12.55 -21.19
C GLY A 119 41.40 -11.15 -20.79
N PRO A 120 42.40 -10.59 -21.50
CA PRO A 120 42.70 -9.17 -21.33
C PRO A 120 41.46 -8.33 -21.69
N ILE A 121 41.13 -7.34 -20.86
CA ILE A 121 40.13 -6.31 -21.19
C ILE A 121 40.63 -5.60 -22.47
N PRO A 122 39.79 -5.37 -23.48
CA PRO A 122 40.14 -4.57 -24.64
C PRO A 122 40.70 -3.21 -24.20
N PRO A 123 41.74 -2.70 -24.87
CA PRO A 123 42.21 -1.36 -24.60
C PRO A 123 41.08 -0.37 -24.86
N VAL A 124 41.12 0.76 -24.13
CA VAL A 124 40.22 1.89 -24.37
C VAL A 124 40.28 2.29 -25.85
N ASP A 125 39.12 2.35 -26.48
CA ASP A 125 38.97 2.68 -27.89
C ASP A 125 38.67 4.18 -28.03
N PRO A 126 39.60 4.98 -28.59
CA PRO A 126 39.41 6.42 -28.74
C PRO A 126 38.33 6.77 -29.78
N ASP A 127 37.82 5.79 -30.54
CA ASP A 127 36.71 6.03 -31.46
C ASP A 127 35.36 6.18 -30.73
N TYR A 128 35.28 5.89 -29.44
CA TYR A 128 34.07 6.05 -28.63
C TYR A 128 34.35 6.80 -27.33
N GLU A 129 33.53 7.80 -27.04
CA GLU A 129 33.61 8.59 -25.81
C GLU A 129 32.20 8.83 -25.25
N LEU A 130 31.98 8.39 -24.01
CA LEU A 130 30.78 8.66 -23.22
C LEU A 130 31.03 9.90 -22.34
N ILE A 131 30.15 10.88 -22.43
CA ILE A 131 30.30 12.17 -21.76
C ILE A 131 29.06 12.44 -20.91
N ALA A 132 29.25 12.68 -19.63
CA ALA A 132 28.21 13.19 -18.74
C ALA A 132 28.42 14.70 -18.55
N SER A 133 27.39 15.51 -18.84
CA SER A 133 27.52 16.98 -18.78
C SER A 133 27.60 17.51 -17.35
N ASP A 134 28.52 18.46 -17.11
CA ASP A 134 28.61 19.20 -15.84
C ASP A 134 27.28 19.91 -15.48
N ALA A 135 27.05 20.08 -14.18
CA ALA A 135 25.90 20.80 -13.65
C ALA A 135 26.29 21.72 -12.47
N SER A 136 25.50 22.75 -12.24
CA SER A 136 25.66 23.62 -11.05
C SER A 136 24.34 24.20 -10.59
N GLY A 137 24.17 24.35 -9.28
CA GLY A 137 22.99 24.95 -8.69
C GLY A 137 23.13 25.15 -7.18
N THR A 138 22.02 25.47 -6.53
CA THR A 138 21.89 25.54 -5.07
C THR A 138 21.22 24.28 -4.52
N ALA A 139 21.41 23.98 -3.23
CA ALA A 139 20.69 22.89 -2.57
C ALA A 139 19.16 23.09 -2.72
N GLY A 140 18.44 22.02 -3.04
CA GLY A 140 17.02 22.03 -3.40
C GLY A 140 16.73 22.19 -4.90
N ASP A 141 17.67 22.70 -5.70
CA ASP A 141 17.47 22.77 -7.15
C ASP A 141 17.43 21.38 -7.78
N THR A 142 16.68 21.26 -8.88
CA THR A 142 16.79 20.12 -9.80
C THR A 142 17.65 20.50 -10.99
N VAL A 143 18.68 19.70 -11.26
CA VAL A 143 19.55 19.83 -12.44
C VAL A 143 19.43 18.60 -13.34
N THR A 144 19.68 18.78 -14.63
CA THR A 144 19.70 17.69 -15.61
C THR A 144 21.12 17.43 -16.05
N ILE A 145 21.59 16.19 -15.89
CA ILE A 145 22.84 15.68 -16.45
C ILE A 145 22.47 14.93 -17.73
N SER A 146 22.92 15.46 -18.86
CA SER A 146 22.83 14.78 -20.15
C SER A 146 23.96 13.76 -20.30
N VAL A 147 23.66 12.59 -20.86
CA VAL A 147 24.66 11.59 -21.26
C VAL A 147 24.71 11.54 -22.77
N SER A 148 25.89 11.80 -23.33
CA SER A 148 26.13 11.78 -24.77
C SER A 148 27.16 10.73 -25.16
N LEU A 149 26.98 10.13 -26.35
CA LEU A 149 27.97 9.27 -26.99
C LEU A 149 28.54 9.97 -28.22
N SER A 150 29.84 10.24 -28.19
CA SER A 150 30.64 10.66 -29.34
C SER A 150 31.29 9.42 -29.96
N ASN A 151 30.94 9.09 -31.21
CA ASN A 151 31.44 7.91 -31.89
C ASN A 151 31.97 8.23 -33.30
N ALA A 152 33.22 7.87 -33.58
CA ALA A 152 33.88 8.03 -34.87
C ALA A 152 33.46 6.96 -35.90
N VAL A 153 33.01 5.81 -35.41
CA VAL A 153 32.45 4.70 -36.20
C VAL A 153 31.09 4.28 -35.64
N PRO A 154 30.21 3.65 -36.45
CA PRO A 154 28.86 3.29 -36.00
C PRO A 154 28.85 2.32 -34.82
N ALA A 155 27.88 2.47 -33.91
CA ALA A 155 27.67 1.60 -32.76
C ALA A 155 26.37 0.79 -32.92
N ALA A 156 26.42 -0.52 -32.67
CA ALA A 156 25.26 -1.41 -32.71
C ALA A 156 24.54 -1.51 -31.35
N GLY A 157 25.18 -1.08 -30.28
CA GLY A 157 24.63 -1.13 -28.92
C GLY A 157 25.64 -0.64 -27.89
N TRP A 158 25.18 -0.51 -26.65
CA TRP A 158 26.00 -0.08 -25.52
C TRP A 158 25.38 -0.48 -24.19
N SER A 159 26.19 -0.48 -23.15
CA SER A 159 25.77 -0.57 -21.76
C SER A 159 26.68 0.28 -20.90
N PHE A 160 26.14 0.86 -19.83
CA PHE A 160 26.92 1.54 -18.81
C PHE A 160 26.08 1.77 -17.55
N GLY A 161 26.75 1.92 -16.40
CA GLY A 161 26.20 2.51 -15.19
C GLY A 161 26.70 3.94 -14.99
N LEU A 162 25.91 4.74 -14.26
CA LEU A 162 26.22 6.09 -13.85
C LEU A 162 25.98 6.23 -12.34
N CYS A 163 27.06 6.29 -11.58
CA CYS A 163 27.09 6.37 -10.12
C CYS A 163 27.10 7.83 -9.65
N HIS A 164 26.43 8.11 -8.54
CA HIS A 164 26.50 9.40 -7.85
C HIS A 164 26.77 9.21 -6.36
N THR A 165 27.23 10.27 -5.70
CA THR A 165 27.47 10.24 -4.24
C THR A 165 26.17 10.53 -3.50
N SER A 166 25.67 9.54 -2.75
CA SER A 166 24.53 9.68 -1.85
C SER A 166 24.79 10.78 -0.81
N GLY A 167 23.83 11.68 -0.61
CA GLY A 167 23.95 12.83 0.30
C GLY A 167 24.32 14.15 -0.39
N PHE A 168 24.90 14.10 -1.59
CA PHE A 168 25.04 15.28 -2.45
C PHE A 168 23.96 15.37 -3.51
N LEU A 169 23.53 14.23 -4.04
CA LEU A 169 22.57 14.13 -5.13
C LEU A 169 21.53 13.06 -4.82
N THR A 170 20.30 13.30 -5.27
CA THR A 170 19.22 12.30 -5.33
C THR A 170 18.73 12.20 -6.76
N LEU A 171 18.71 10.99 -7.33
CA LEU A 171 18.18 10.75 -8.68
C LEU A 171 16.64 10.82 -8.67
N ASN A 172 16.06 11.73 -9.44
CA ASN A 172 14.61 11.89 -9.58
C ASN A 172 14.05 11.04 -10.72
N GLY A 173 14.86 10.79 -11.76
CA GLY A 173 14.46 9.97 -12.90
C GLY A 173 15.38 10.14 -14.10
N VAL A 174 15.30 9.18 -15.01
CA VAL A 174 16.05 9.14 -16.28
C VAL A 174 15.06 9.03 -17.43
N ALA A 175 15.28 9.83 -18.47
CA ALA A 175 14.49 9.80 -19.70
C ALA A 175 15.39 9.61 -20.92
N ASP A 176 14.84 8.96 -21.96
CA ASP A 176 15.48 8.88 -23.27
C ASP A 176 15.57 10.28 -23.90
N ALA A 177 16.76 10.63 -24.37
CA ALA A 177 16.98 11.88 -25.08
C ALA A 177 16.53 11.76 -26.56
N PRO A 178 16.33 12.90 -27.26
CA PRO A 178 15.76 12.90 -28.61
C PRO A 178 16.54 12.04 -29.62
N ASP A 179 17.87 12.01 -29.57
CA ASP A 179 18.66 11.26 -30.56
C ASP A 179 18.46 9.75 -30.40
N LEU A 180 18.32 9.24 -29.17
CA LEU A 180 17.99 7.84 -28.91
C LEU A 180 16.60 7.45 -29.46
N LEU A 181 15.63 8.36 -29.34
CA LEU A 181 14.28 8.16 -29.88
C LEU A 181 14.25 8.14 -31.42
N THR A 182 15.22 8.77 -32.08
CA THR A 182 15.30 8.74 -33.55
C THR A 182 15.78 7.41 -34.11
N VAL A 183 16.62 6.69 -33.36
CA VAL A 183 17.15 5.38 -33.76
C VAL A 183 16.13 4.27 -33.49
N ALA A 184 15.23 4.47 -32.50
CA ALA A 184 14.20 3.52 -32.10
C ALA A 184 14.79 2.11 -31.84
N PRO A 185 15.69 1.99 -30.84
CA PRO A 185 16.42 0.75 -30.60
C PRO A 185 15.49 -0.44 -30.34
N ALA A 186 15.86 -1.61 -30.89
CA ALA A 186 15.15 -2.86 -30.68
C ALA A 186 15.12 -3.30 -29.21
N PHE A 187 16.10 -2.86 -28.41
CA PHE A 187 16.13 -2.99 -26.97
C PHE A 187 16.69 -1.73 -26.35
N ASN A 188 15.96 -1.12 -25.42
CA ASN A 188 16.44 -0.04 -24.57
C ASN A 188 15.80 -0.19 -23.19
N GLN A 189 16.62 -0.40 -22.17
CA GLN A 189 16.19 -0.50 -20.79
C GLN A 189 17.09 0.33 -19.88
N THR A 190 16.46 1.06 -18.97
CA THR A 190 17.12 1.84 -17.92
C THR A 190 16.61 1.36 -16.56
N VAL A 191 17.53 1.12 -15.62
CA VAL A 191 17.20 0.70 -14.25
C VAL A 191 17.80 1.70 -13.28
N GLN A 192 16.97 2.22 -12.38
CA GLN A 192 17.37 3.15 -11.32
C GLN A 192 17.59 2.38 -10.02
N VAL A 193 18.70 2.67 -9.34
CA VAL A 193 19.08 2.05 -8.06
C VAL A 193 19.58 3.15 -7.12
N GLY A 194 19.57 2.94 -5.80
CA GLY A 194 19.75 4.03 -4.82
C GLY A 194 20.90 5.00 -5.14
N ASN A 195 22.09 4.49 -5.50
CA ASN A 195 23.28 5.32 -5.76
C ASN A 195 23.58 5.53 -7.25
N GLY A 196 22.62 5.32 -8.16
CA GLY A 196 22.86 5.51 -9.59
C GLY A 196 21.78 4.95 -10.50
N TRP A 197 22.13 4.80 -11.76
CA TRP A 197 21.31 4.08 -12.72
C TRP A 197 22.18 3.41 -13.76
N TYR A 198 21.66 2.40 -14.43
CA TYR A 198 22.37 1.73 -15.52
C TYR A 198 21.44 1.44 -16.68
N CYS A 199 22.02 1.23 -17.85
CA CYS A 199 21.27 0.94 -19.06
C CYS A 199 21.92 -0.14 -19.91
N GLY A 200 21.09 -0.72 -20.79
CA GLY A 200 21.50 -1.62 -21.85
C GLY A 200 20.70 -1.31 -23.11
N VAL A 201 21.40 -1.18 -24.24
CA VAL A 201 20.80 -0.85 -25.54
C VAL A 201 21.34 -1.76 -26.63
N LEU A 202 20.45 -2.28 -27.46
CA LEU A 202 20.75 -2.84 -28.77
C LEU A 202 19.91 -2.12 -29.83
N VAL A 203 20.58 -1.62 -30.87
CA VAL A 203 19.92 -0.86 -31.93
C VAL A 203 18.99 -1.74 -32.75
N ASP A 204 19.46 -2.92 -33.17
CA ASP A 204 18.66 -3.86 -33.97
C ASP A 204 19.03 -5.32 -33.65
N PHE A 205 18.02 -6.16 -33.38
CA PHE A 205 18.21 -7.59 -33.17
C PHE A 205 18.62 -8.34 -34.45
N LEU A 206 18.31 -7.79 -35.63
CA LEU A 206 18.72 -8.37 -36.89
C LEU A 206 20.08 -7.86 -37.38
N VAL A 207 20.73 -6.98 -36.60
CA VAL A 207 22.09 -6.46 -36.85
C VAL A 207 22.21 -5.72 -38.19
N ASN A 208 21.11 -5.13 -38.69
CA ASN A 208 21.10 -4.37 -39.94
C ASN A 208 21.28 -2.87 -39.72
N ASP A 209 20.88 -2.37 -38.55
CA ASP A 209 20.95 -0.95 -38.20
C ASP A 209 21.93 -0.69 -37.04
N THR A 210 22.46 0.53 -37.03
CA THR A 210 23.44 1.02 -36.04
C THR A 210 23.22 2.50 -35.78
N LEU A 211 23.58 3.00 -34.59
CA LEU A 211 23.77 4.42 -34.35
C LEU A 211 24.92 4.92 -35.25
N PRO A 212 24.66 5.85 -36.19
CA PRO A 212 25.68 6.34 -37.10
C PRO A 212 26.80 7.09 -36.35
N ALA A 213 27.96 7.28 -37.00
CA ALA A 213 29.03 8.10 -36.45
C ALA A 213 28.54 9.55 -36.22
N GLY A 214 28.82 10.11 -35.04
CA GLY A 214 28.36 11.43 -34.64
C GLY A 214 28.53 11.70 -33.16
N VAL A 215 27.87 12.76 -32.68
CA VAL A 215 27.67 13.02 -31.26
C VAL A 215 26.18 12.97 -31.03
N HIS A 216 25.75 12.11 -30.11
CA HIS A 216 24.33 11.83 -29.88
C HIS A 216 24.03 11.97 -28.40
N GLU A 217 23.02 12.76 -28.06
CA GLU A 217 22.49 12.84 -26.71
C GLU A 217 21.59 11.63 -26.49
N LEU A 218 21.95 10.76 -25.55
CA LEU A 218 21.29 9.47 -25.34
C LEU A 218 20.28 9.50 -24.20
N TYR A 219 20.61 10.17 -23.09
CA TYR A 219 19.76 10.22 -21.90
C TYR A 219 19.81 11.56 -21.19
N LEU A 220 18.73 11.86 -20.47
CA LEU A 220 18.58 13.01 -19.57
C LEU A 220 18.29 12.47 -18.16
N ALA A 221 19.24 12.61 -17.24
CA ALA A 221 19.08 12.21 -15.85
C ALA A 221 18.86 13.44 -14.96
N ASN A 222 17.72 13.50 -14.26
CA ASN A 222 17.37 14.60 -13.38
C ASN A 222 17.78 14.29 -11.94
N TYR A 223 18.53 15.20 -11.32
CA TYR A 223 19.02 15.08 -9.95
C TYR A 223 18.56 16.27 -9.10
N THR A 224 18.13 15.99 -7.87
CA THR A 224 17.97 17.01 -6.82
C THR A 224 19.33 17.23 -6.14
N LEU A 225 19.74 18.49 -6.01
CA LEU A 225 20.95 18.88 -5.28
C LEU A 225 20.66 18.93 -3.78
N MET A 226 21.49 18.28 -2.96
CA MET A 226 21.19 18.09 -1.53
C MET A 226 22.09 18.94 -0.63
N THR A 227 23.42 18.77 -0.72
CA THR A 227 24.38 19.39 0.19
C THR A 227 25.42 20.22 -0.55
N ASP A 228 25.77 21.39 -0.02
CA ASP A 228 26.81 22.26 -0.60
C ASP A 228 28.16 21.53 -0.74
N GLY A 229 28.83 21.75 -1.87
CA GLY A 229 30.12 21.14 -2.17
C GLY A 229 30.28 20.84 -3.65
N VAL A 230 31.31 20.05 -3.96
CA VAL A 230 31.58 19.57 -5.32
C VAL A 230 31.55 18.05 -5.28
N THR A 231 30.72 17.45 -6.13
CA THR A 231 30.62 16.00 -6.29
C THR A 231 30.74 15.62 -7.76
N SER A 232 30.90 14.33 -8.04
CA SER A 232 30.95 13.78 -9.39
C SER A 232 29.80 12.81 -9.64
N VAL A 233 29.45 12.69 -10.91
CA VAL A 233 28.61 11.63 -11.45
C VAL A 233 29.45 10.87 -12.47
N ASP A 234 29.82 9.64 -12.10
CA ASP A 234 30.87 8.86 -12.75
C ASP A 234 30.31 7.62 -13.44
N PHE A 235 30.88 7.26 -14.59
CA PHE A 235 30.60 5.98 -15.23
C PHE A 235 31.15 4.82 -14.38
N CYS A 236 30.35 3.79 -14.14
CA CYS A 236 30.69 2.72 -13.20
C CYS A 236 30.03 1.38 -13.53
N ASP A 237 30.63 0.30 -13.00
CA ASP A 237 30.22 -1.09 -13.22
C ASP A 237 29.63 -1.74 -11.93
N THR A 238 29.40 -0.96 -10.88
CA THR A 238 29.11 -1.47 -9.52
C THR A 238 27.63 -1.47 -9.14
N LEU A 239 26.74 -1.03 -10.03
CA LEU A 239 25.33 -0.77 -9.72
C LEU A 239 24.41 -1.99 -9.85
N ALA A 240 24.84 -3.01 -10.59
CA ALA A 240 24.05 -4.20 -10.89
C ALA A 240 24.76 -5.46 -10.40
N THR A 241 23.96 -6.45 -9.98
CA THR A 241 24.41 -7.80 -9.70
C THR A 241 23.54 -8.76 -10.50
N PRO A 242 24.06 -9.39 -11.57
CA PRO A 242 25.43 -9.28 -12.11
C PRO A 242 25.82 -7.91 -12.65
N THR A 243 27.13 -7.64 -12.69
CA THR A 243 27.73 -6.37 -13.12
C THR A 243 27.36 -6.01 -14.56
N VAL A 244 26.96 -4.76 -14.77
CA VAL A 244 26.79 -4.16 -16.10
C VAL A 244 28.05 -3.34 -16.41
N HIS A 245 28.79 -3.73 -17.43
CA HIS A 245 30.00 -3.02 -17.85
C HIS A 245 29.70 -1.77 -18.69
N VAL A 246 30.55 -0.76 -18.54
CA VAL A 246 30.73 0.33 -19.49
C VAL A 246 31.35 -0.21 -20.78
N ALA A 247 30.52 -0.48 -21.78
CA ALA A 247 30.91 -1.12 -23.02
C ALA A 247 30.13 -0.58 -24.22
N ILE A 248 30.80 -0.52 -25.37
CA ILE A 248 30.20 -0.25 -26.68
C ILE A 248 30.30 -1.51 -27.53
N VAL A 249 29.23 -1.81 -28.28
CA VAL A 249 29.23 -2.80 -29.36
C VAL A 249 29.47 -2.06 -30.68
N PRO A 250 30.65 -2.18 -31.31
CA PRO A 250 30.89 -1.59 -32.63
C PRO A 250 29.93 -2.14 -33.68
N GLY A 251 29.66 -1.38 -34.75
CA GLY A 251 28.78 -1.81 -35.84
C GLY A 251 29.22 -3.13 -36.51
N GLY A 252 30.52 -3.41 -36.49
CA GLY A 252 31.12 -4.66 -36.98
C GLY A 252 31.03 -5.85 -36.00
N GLY A 253 30.54 -5.64 -34.79
CA GLY A 253 30.49 -6.63 -33.70
C GLY A 253 31.72 -6.58 -32.79
N GLY A 254 31.72 -7.45 -31.78
CA GLY A 254 32.71 -7.43 -30.70
C GLY A 254 32.38 -6.37 -29.66
N TRP A 255 33.35 -6.02 -28.82
CA TRP A 255 33.18 -4.95 -27.85
C TRP A 255 34.42 -4.07 -27.70
N ALA A 256 34.16 -2.83 -27.30
CA ALA A 256 35.15 -1.82 -27.03
C ALA A 256 34.84 -1.14 -25.68
N THR A 257 35.89 -0.81 -24.93
CA THR A 257 35.77 0.06 -23.76
C THR A 257 35.87 1.51 -24.22
N PRO A 258 34.83 2.33 -24.05
CA PRO A 258 34.88 3.73 -24.45
C PRO A 258 35.77 4.56 -23.53
N MET A 259 36.22 5.72 -24.00
CA MET A 259 36.64 6.80 -23.12
C MET A 259 35.43 7.31 -22.33
N THR A 260 35.66 7.77 -21.10
CA THR A 260 34.61 8.30 -20.23
C THR A 260 35.00 9.67 -19.70
N ASP A 261 34.11 10.63 -19.82
CA ASP A 261 34.22 11.95 -19.20
C ASP A 261 33.10 12.13 -18.19
N ALA A 262 33.46 12.21 -16.92
CA ALA A 262 32.52 12.27 -15.81
C ALA A 262 31.98 13.69 -15.61
N SER A 263 30.76 13.79 -15.07
CA SER A 263 30.17 15.09 -14.75
C SER A 263 30.71 15.61 -13.42
N THR A 264 31.12 16.87 -13.39
CA THR A 264 31.32 17.63 -12.16
C THR A 264 30.05 18.38 -11.79
N VAL A 265 29.55 18.18 -10.58
CA VAL A 265 28.39 18.90 -10.04
C VAL A 265 28.84 19.83 -8.93
N THR A 266 28.65 21.14 -9.15
CA THR A 266 28.99 22.19 -8.16
C THR A 266 27.72 22.71 -7.49
N ILE A 267 27.61 22.48 -6.19
CA ILE A 267 26.51 22.94 -5.35
C ILE A 267 27.05 24.09 -4.51
N SER A 268 26.52 25.30 -4.72
CA SER A 268 27.07 26.49 -4.06
C SER A 268 25.99 27.54 -3.80
N GLY A 269 25.89 27.96 -2.54
CA GLY A 269 25.08 29.12 -2.14
C GLY A 269 23.83 28.75 -1.36
N SER A 270 23.92 27.81 -0.41
CA SER A 270 22.85 27.59 0.55
C SER A 270 22.47 28.89 1.26
N VAL A 271 21.31 29.41 0.90
CA VAL A 271 20.50 30.19 1.82
C VAL A 271 19.81 29.14 2.69
N ALA A 272 19.70 29.39 3.98
CA ALA A 272 18.91 28.55 4.86
C ALA A 272 17.48 28.38 4.28
N PRO A 273 16.77 27.29 4.63
CA PRO A 273 15.39 27.08 4.20
C PRO A 273 14.55 28.36 4.37
N VAL A 274 13.57 28.58 3.51
CA VAL A 274 12.75 29.81 3.59
C VAL A 274 11.96 29.91 4.90
N ASN A 275 11.80 28.80 5.62
CA ASN A 275 11.19 28.66 6.93
C ASN A 275 12.21 28.30 8.02
N ASP A 276 13.47 28.69 7.83
CA ASP A 276 14.53 28.60 8.83
C ASP A 276 14.20 29.44 10.06
N ASP A 277 13.93 30.73 9.85
CA ASP A 277 13.47 31.59 10.93
C ASP A 277 12.00 31.28 11.25
N CYS A 278 11.68 31.15 12.53
CA CYS A 278 10.32 30.90 13.01
C CYS A 278 9.27 31.88 12.47
N VAL A 279 9.67 33.14 12.26
CA VAL A 279 8.77 34.18 11.75
C VAL A 279 8.31 33.92 10.31
N ASP A 280 9.02 33.05 9.59
CA ASP A 280 8.78 32.68 8.21
C ASP A 280 8.15 31.28 8.08
N ALA A 281 7.53 30.77 9.16
CA ALA A 281 6.83 29.48 9.19
C ALA A 281 5.84 29.32 8.00
N ILE A 282 5.96 28.21 7.28
CA ILE A 282 5.12 27.91 6.11
C ILE A 282 3.79 27.31 6.54
N THR A 283 2.68 27.79 5.99
CA THR A 283 1.36 27.17 6.19
C THR A 283 1.25 25.85 5.43
N ILE A 284 0.88 24.78 6.15
CA ILE A 284 0.68 23.43 5.61
C ILE A 284 -0.68 22.86 6.03
N GLY A 285 -1.10 21.79 5.36
CA GLY A 285 -2.29 21.00 5.70
C GLY A 285 -1.94 19.58 6.13
N GLU A 286 -2.95 18.74 6.26
CA GLU A 286 -2.82 17.29 6.51
C GLU A 286 -2.04 16.59 5.38
N GLY A 287 -1.37 15.49 5.73
CA GLY A 287 -0.55 14.67 4.83
C GLY A 287 0.95 14.98 4.87
N ALA A 288 1.63 14.55 3.81
CA ALA A 288 3.08 14.60 3.68
C ALA A 288 3.59 15.98 3.24
N THR A 289 4.47 16.58 4.04
CA THR A 289 5.24 17.78 3.68
C THR A 289 6.73 17.48 3.73
N THR A 290 7.46 17.78 2.66
CA THR A 290 8.93 17.69 2.66
C THR A 290 9.53 18.85 3.44
N PHE A 291 10.49 18.55 4.33
CA PHE A 291 11.30 19.53 5.03
C PHE A 291 12.77 19.39 4.65
N VAL A 292 13.52 20.48 4.78
CA VAL A 292 14.97 20.54 4.49
C VAL A 292 15.64 21.20 5.69
N LEU A 293 16.58 20.51 6.34
CA LEU A 293 17.35 21.07 7.48
C LEU A 293 18.76 21.51 7.07
N VAL A 294 19.10 21.38 5.79
CA VAL A 294 20.43 21.69 5.26
C VAL A 294 20.72 23.20 5.38
N ASN A 295 21.68 23.56 6.22
CA ASN A 295 22.05 24.94 6.59
C ASN A 295 20.97 25.73 7.34
N ALA A 296 19.99 25.04 7.91
CA ALA A 296 19.11 25.67 8.89
C ALA A 296 19.93 26.14 10.10
N THR A 297 19.61 27.31 10.63
CA THR A 297 20.12 27.80 11.90
C THR A 297 19.24 27.30 13.04
N THR A 298 19.75 27.31 14.26
CA THR A 298 18.93 27.02 15.45
C THR A 298 18.35 28.34 15.96
N ASP A 299 17.05 28.55 15.81
CA ASP A 299 16.37 29.76 16.30
C ASP A 299 15.23 29.50 17.30
N GLY A 300 14.87 28.23 17.52
CA GLY A 300 13.90 27.82 18.51
C GLY A 300 14.32 28.00 19.97
N PRO A 301 13.32 28.00 20.89
CA PRO A 301 13.57 28.16 22.31
C PRO A 301 14.21 26.90 22.92
N ASP A 302 14.98 27.11 23.99
CA ASP A 302 15.37 26.05 24.91
C ASP A 302 14.13 25.62 25.73
N LEU A 303 13.74 24.35 25.60
CA LEU A 303 12.53 23.78 26.22
C LEU A 303 12.77 23.20 27.61
N THR A 304 13.94 23.42 28.21
CA THR A 304 14.29 22.93 29.55
C THR A 304 13.17 23.16 30.57
N GLY A 305 12.62 22.07 31.11
CA GLY A 305 11.58 22.10 32.15
C GLY A 305 10.15 22.32 31.65
N PHE A 306 9.95 22.43 30.33
CA PHE A 306 8.64 22.49 29.68
C PHE A 306 8.38 21.28 28.80
N CYS A 307 9.42 20.78 28.15
CA CYS A 307 9.39 19.53 27.42
C CYS A 307 10.70 18.75 27.62
N ASP A 308 10.63 17.42 27.56
CA ASP A 308 11.75 16.51 27.82
C ASP A 308 11.95 15.62 26.60
N PHE A 309 12.98 15.93 25.79
CA PHE A 309 13.37 15.14 24.62
C PHE A 309 14.05 13.80 25.01
N GLY A 310 14.32 13.57 26.29
CA GLY A 310 14.85 12.32 26.79
C GLY A 310 16.15 12.49 27.58
N ALA A 311 16.71 11.35 28.00
CA ALA A 311 17.84 11.33 28.94
C ALA A 311 19.21 11.73 28.34
N ALA A 312 19.28 11.95 27.02
CA ALA A 312 20.50 12.28 26.30
C ALA A 312 20.32 13.62 25.55
N GLY A 313 21.34 14.47 25.61
CA GLY A 313 21.31 15.78 24.92
C GLY A 313 20.83 16.92 25.81
N ASP A 314 20.60 18.07 25.18
CA ASP A 314 19.91 19.23 25.74
C ASP A 314 18.43 19.22 25.31
N GLU A 315 17.65 20.19 25.78
CA GLU A 315 16.24 20.34 25.43
C GLU A 315 16.01 21.31 24.25
N ILE A 316 16.87 21.25 23.24
CA ILE A 316 16.86 22.14 22.07
C ILE A 316 16.68 21.31 20.80
N ALA A 317 15.74 21.69 19.93
CA ALA A 317 15.72 21.20 18.55
C ALA A 317 16.70 22.04 17.72
N HIS A 318 17.81 21.44 17.29
CA HIS A 318 18.86 22.16 16.57
C HIS A 318 18.55 22.24 15.07
N GLN A 319 19.13 23.21 14.35
CA GLN A 319 19.01 23.33 12.89
C GLN A 319 17.56 23.15 12.41
N ASP A 320 16.68 24.03 12.87
CA ASP A 320 15.24 23.82 12.85
C ASP A 320 14.54 24.57 11.71
N VAL A 321 13.36 24.08 11.35
CA VAL A 321 12.45 24.73 10.41
C VAL A 321 11.03 24.71 10.94
N TRP A 322 10.24 25.67 10.48
CA TRP A 322 8.94 25.98 11.08
C TRP A 322 7.77 25.84 10.12
N TYR A 323 6.67 25.32 10.64
CA TYR A 323 5.42 25.16 9.92
C TYR A 323 4.22 25.63 10.74
N CYS A 324 3.22 26.17 10.07
CA CYS A 324 1.93 26.54 10.65
C CYS A 324 0.84 25.60 10.12
N PHE A 325 0.13 24.94 11.02
CA PHE A 325 -0.93 23.99 10.71
C PHE A 325 -2.27 24.47 11.25
N THR A 326 -3.36 24.17 10.55
CA THR A 326 -4.73 24.44 11.01
C THR A 326 -5.61 23.24 10.61
N PRO A 327 -6.12 22.45 11.57
CA PRO A 327 -6.90 21.25 11.28
C PRO A 327 -8.22 21.60 10.61
N SER A 328 -8.70 20.69 9.75
CA SER A 328 -9.99 20.83 9.09
C SER A 328 -11.17 20.32 9.94
N ALA A 329 -10.89 19.46 10.93
CA ALA A 329 -11.84 18.89 11.87
C ALA A 329 -11.24 18.80 13.29
N ASP A 330 -12.10 18.71 14.30
CA ASP A 330 -11.67 18.33 15.65
C ASP A 330 -11.22 16.86 15.61
N GLY A 331 -10.14 16.53 16.31
CA GLY A 331 -9.57 15.18 16.23
C GLY A 331 -8.29 15.01 17.03
N GLU A 332 -7.77 13.79 17.05
CA GLU A 332 -6.41 13.52 17.54
C GLU A 332 -5.44 13.66 16.36
N ALA A 333 -4.49 14.60 16.44
CA ALA A 333 -3.48 14.79 15.42
C ALA A 333 -2.18 14.08 15.80
N THR A 334 -1.61 13.32 14.86
CA THR A 334 -0.26 12.79 14.93
C THR A 334 0.65 13.53 13.95
N PHE A 335 1.67 14.19 14.49
CA PHE A 335 2.76 14.82 13.75
C PHE A 335 3.95 13.88 13.80
N SER A 336 4.51 13.46 12.67
CA SER A 336 5.60 12.48 12.63
C SER A 336 6.65 12.83 11.57
N THR A 337 7.93 12.68 11.90
CA THR A 337 9.05 12.82 10.95
C THR A 337 9.45 11.49 10.31
N SER A 338 8.55 10.51 10.36
CA SER A 338 8.93 9.14 10.04
C SER A 338 9.25 8.90 8.57
N GLY A 339 10.28 8.09 8.31
CA GLY A 339 10.83 7.81 7.00
C GLY A 339 11.83 8.87 6.51
N SER A 340 12.23 9.81 7.38
CA SER A 340 13.23 10.83 7.05
C SER A 340 14.65 10.27 7.07
N GLY A 341 14.93 9.25 7.88
CA GLY A 341 16.29 8.74 8.10
C GLY A 341 17.22 9.74 8.79
N ILE A 342 16.65 10.78 9.41
CA ILE A 342 17.34 11.84 10.16
C ILE A 342 17.03 11.63 11.65
N ASP A 343 18.02 11.88 12.50
CA ASP A 343 17.83 11.95 13.95
C ASP A 343 17.15 13.29 14.30
N THR A 344 15.82 13.29 14.35
CA THR A 344 14.99 14.49 14.42
C THR A 344 14.59 14.84 15.84
N ARG A 345 14.25 16.10 16.06
CA ARG A 345 13.48 16.59 17.19
C ARG A 345 12.24 17.31 16.70
N LEU A 346 11.11 17.04 17.33
CA LEU A 346 9.81 17.60 16.96
C LEU A 346 9.18 18.30 18.16
N ALA A 347 8.72 19.54 18.00
CA ALA A 347 7.94 20.24 19.01
C ALA A 347 6.71 20.92 18.38
N VAL A 348 5.58 20.88 19.08
CA VAL A 348 4.32 21.48 18.64
C VAL A 348 3.85 22.49 19.68
N TYR A 349 3.47 23.69 19.23
CA TYR A 349 3.05 24.82 20.07
C TYR A 349 1.64 25.28 19.70
N SER A 350 0.98 25.95 20.63
CA SER A 350 -0.29 26.63 20.36
C SER A 350 -0.09 27.93 19.55
N GLY A 351 -0.97 28.19 18.57
CA GLY A 351 -0.87 29.36 17.69
C GLY A 351 0.13 29.18 16.55
N CYS A 352 0.32 30.21 15.71
CA CYS A 352 1.38 30.27 14.69
C CYS A 352 2.31 31.47 14.86
N THR A 353 2.50 31.90 16.10
CA THR A 353 3.41 33.00 16.44
C THR A 353 4.62 32.43 17.15
N CYS A 354 5.80 32.99 16.88
CA CYS A 354 7.02 32.48 17.49
C CYS A 354 6.96 32.41 19.01
N PRO A 355 7.39 31.27 19.60
CA PRO A 355 7.29 31.04 21.02
C PRO A 355 8.32 31.90 21.76
N ALA A 356 7.93 33.12 22.12
CA ALA A 356 8.71 33.98 23.02
C ALA A 356 8.73 33.43 24.46
N ASP A 357 7.81 32.52 24.77
CA ASP A 357 7.67 31.81 26.04
C ASP A 357 7.64 30.29 25.75
N PRO A 358 8.64 29.51 26.23
CA PRO A 358 8.71 28.07 26.03
C PRO A 358 7.52 27.29 26.60
N SER A 359 6.75 27.87 27.52
CA SER A 359 5.55 27.23 28.11
C SER A 359 4.38 27.04 27.14
N THR A 360 4.49 27.56 25.92
CA THR A 360 3.48 27.42 24.86
C THR A 360 3.56 26.08 24.12
N VAL A 361 4.60 25.29 24.39
CA VAL A 361 4.75 23.93 23.86
C VAL A 361 3.64 23.02 24.39
N LEU A 362 2.99 22.31 23.49
CA LEU A 362 1.91 21.35 23.77
C LEU A 362 2.45 19.92 23.86
N GLY A 363 3.49 19.62 23.09
CA GLY A 363 4.20 18.35 23.11
C GLY A 363 5.51 18.44 22.33
N CYS A 364 6.46 17.59 22.67
CA CYS A 364 7.69 17.40 21.91
C CYS A 364 8.14 15.95 22.00
N ASP A 365 9.00 15.55 21.08
CA ASP A 365 9.58 14.21 21.02
C ASP A 365 10.90 14.21 20.23
N ASP A 366 11.79 13.27 20.56
CA ASP A 366 13.11 13.03 19.93
C ASP A 366 13.06 11.66 19.24
N ASP A 367 12.73 10.62 20.02
CA ASP A 367 12.71 9.21 19.63
C ASP A 367 11.34 8.58 19.92
N ALA A 368 10.43 8.59 18.93
CA ALA A 368 9.10 8.05 19.14
C ALA A 368 9.10 6.52 19.21
N LEU A 369 8.52 5.98 20.29
CA LEU A 369 8.30 4.55 20.42
C LEU A 369 7.37 4.02 19.33
N GLY A 370 7.83 3.03 18.56
CA GLY A 370 7.06 2.43 17.47
C GLY A 370 7.38 3.02 16.09
N PHE A 371 8.26 4.02 16.02
CA PHE A 371 8.78 4.60 14.79
C PHE A 371 10.24 4.14 14.54
N PRO A 372 10.79 4.34 13.33
CA PRO A 372 12.20 4.08 13.08
C PRO A 372 13.11 4.82 14.07
N PRO A 373 14.25 4.23 14.48
CA PRO A 373 15.13 4.86 15.48
C PRO A 373 15.63 6.23 15.04
N GLY A 374 15.63 7.22 15.94
CA GLY A 374 16.00 8.61 15.65
C GLY A 374 14.85 9.48 15.13
N GLU A 375 13.67 8.92 14.86
CA GLU A 375 12.55 9.68 14.28
C GLU A 375 11.50 9.98 15.33
N SER A 376 10.95 11.20 15.27
CA SER A 376 10.07 11.75 16.30
C SER A 376 8.61 11.73 15.90
N ALA A 377 7.73 11.68 16.90
CA ALA A 377 6.29 11.82 16.72
C ALA A 377 5.63 12.44 17.96
N VAL A 378 4.70 13.37 17.72
CA VAL A 378 3.88 14.02 18.76
C VAL A 378 2.42 13.76 18.43
N THR A 379 1.65 13.31 19.43
CA THR A 379 0.20 13.12 19.33
C THR A 379 -0.53 14.01 20.32
N LEU A 380 -1.51 14.78 19.87
CA LEU A 380 -2.33 15.66 20.72
C LEU A 380 -3.71 15.95 20.12
N ASP A 381 -4.67 16.28 20.97
CA ASP A 381 -6.00 16.74 20.55
C ASP A 381 -5.93 18.11 19.87
N VAL A 382 -6.47 18.19 18.66
CA VAL A 382 -6.56 19.42 17.86
C VAL A 382 -8.00 19.85 17.64
N LEU A 383 -8.19 21.16 17.51
CA LEU A 383 -9.49 21.77 17.27
C LEU A 383 -9.53 22.43 15.89
N ALA A 384 -10.60 22.16 15.14
CA ALA A 384 -10.86 22.69 13.81
C ALA A 384 -10.72 24.21 13.79
N GLY A 385 -9.90 24.71 12.86
CA GLY A 385 -9.67 26.15 12.72
C GLY A 385 -8.77 26.78 13.78
N GLN A 386 -8.30 26.04 14.80
CA GLN A 386 -7.21 26.49 15.67
C GLN A 386 -5.87 26.25 15.00
N SER A 387 -4.95 27.20 15.16
CA SER A 387 -3.64 27.15 14.52
C SER A 387 -2.59 26.57 15.47
N TYR A 388 -1.68 25.76 14.95
CA TYR A 388 -0.59 25.11 15.68
C TYR A 388 0.74 25.35 14.96
N LEU A 389 1.80 25.64 15.71
CA LEU A 389 3.14 25.88 15.17
C LEU A 389 3.96 24.62 15.41
N ILE A 390 4.63 24.15 14.37
CA ILE A 390 5.40 22.91 14.39
C ILE A 390 6.85 23.27 14.10
N GLN A 391 7.74 22.81 14.96
CA GLN A 391 9.19 22.95 14.86
C GLN A 391 9.78 21.58 14.58
N VAL A 392 10.54 21.46 13.49
CA VAL A 392 11.27 20.24 13.12
C VAL A 392 12.74 20.56 13.09
N GLY A 393 13.55 19.92 13.92
CA GLY A 393 15.00 20.08 13.96
C GLY A 393 15.74 18.75 14.06
N THR A 394 17.04 18.82 14.28
CA THR A 394 17.94 17.68 14.54
C THR A 394 18.23 17.52 16.04
N PHE A 395 18.65 16.31 16.41
CA PHE A 395 19.10 15.97 17.76
C PHE A 395 20.27 16.84 18.25
N ASP A 396 21.25 17.14 17.39
CA ASP A 396 22.40 17.99 17.71
C ASP A 396 22.82 18.91 16.55
N GLU A 397 23.83 19.75 16.79
CA GLU A 397 24.40 20.70 15.80
C GLU A 397 25.43 20.08 14.84
N PHE A 398 25.72 18.77 14.94
CA PHE A 398 26.87 18.12 14.26
C PHE A 398 26.53 16.88 13.41
N THR A 399 25.41 16.20 13.69
CA THR A 399 24.92 15.03 12.97
C THR A 399 24.06 15.42 11.78
N ALA A 400 23.84 14.44 10.88
CA ALA A 400 23.45 14.66 9.49
C ALA A 400 22.17 15.51 9.34
N THR A 401 22.31 16.73 8.83
CA THR A 401 21.22 17.47 8.19
C THR A 401 20.81 16.78 6.90
N GLY A 402 19.56 16.94 6.49
CA GLY A 402 19.11 16.37 5.23
C GLY A 402 17.74 16.86 4.82
N VAL A 403 17.15 16.14 3.88
CA VAL A 403 15.77 16.32 3.44
C VAL A 403 14.96 15.19 4.06
N GLY A 404 13.88 15.53 4.75
CA GLY A 404 12.98 14.58 5.39
C GLY A 404 11.52 14.87 5.03
N SER A 405 10.60 14.13 5.67
CA SER A 405 9.16 14.34 5.51
C SER A 405 8.49 14.47 6.87
N LEU A 406 7.69 15.52 7.04
CA LEU A 406 6.74 15.68 8.13
C LEU A 406 5.38 15.15 7.64
N GLN A 407 4.84 14.15 8.34
CA GLN A 407 3.50 13.62 8.16
C GLN A 407 2.58 14.19 9.23
N ILE A 408 1.43 14.72 8.83
CA ILE A 408 0.37 15.12 9.74
C ILE A 408 -0.87 14.30 9.42
N ASP A 409 -1.28 13.45 10.34
CA ASP A 409 -2.52 12.68 10.25
C ASP A 409 -3.47 13.18 11.34
N VAL A 410 -4.71 13.48 10.98
CA VAL A 410 -5.75 13.85 11.94
C VAL A 410 -6.82 12.79 11.89
N ASP A 411 -6.98 12.05 12.97
CA ASP A 411 -8.12 11.15 13.14
C ASP A 411 -9.31 11.99 13.63
N PRO A 412 -10.31 12.28 12.79
CA PRO A 412 -11.42 13.12 13.18
C PRO A 412 -12.22 12.45 14.30
N MET A 413 -12.50 13.19 15.37
CA MET A 413 -13.45 12.77 16.39
C MET A 413 -14.86 12.78 15.79
N THR A 414 -15.24 11.68 15.14
CA THR A 414 -16.57 11.53 14.55
C THR A 414 -17.52 10.90 15.57
N PRO A 415 -18.63 11.58 15.94
CA PRO A 415 -19.64 10.97 16.78
C PRO A 415 -20.31 9.79 16.05
N PRO A 416 -20.96 8.87 16.80
CA PRO A 416 -21.72 7.76 16.23
C PRO A 416 -22.81 8.25 15.26
N ALA A 417 -23.17 7.45 14.26
CA ALA A 417 -24.17 7.85 13.25
C ALA A 417 -25.56 8.19 13.85
N ASN A 418 -25.85 7.67 15.04
CA ASN A 418 -27.07 7.88 15.79
C ASN A 418 -26.89 8.76 17.05
N ASP A 419 -25.86 9.61 17.04
CA ASP A 419 -25.60 10.63 18.06
C ASP A 419 -26.75 11.64 18.16
N ASP A 420 -27.12 12.27 17.04
CA ASP A 420 -28.29 13.15 17.02
C ASP A 420 -29.60 12.35 17.09
N CYS A 421 -30.55 12.80 17.91
CA CYS A 421 -31.90 12.22 17.96
C CYS A 421 -32.58 12.12 16.58
N ALA A 422 -32.34 13.10 15.71
CA ALA A 422 -32.90 13.12 14.36
C ALA A 422 -32.50 11.89 13.53
N ASN A 423 -31.31 11.34 13.82
CA ASN A 423 -30.67 10.22 13.13
C ASN A 423 -30.80 8.89 13.89
N ALA A 424 -31.69 8.80 14.88
CA ALA A 424 -31.93 7.61 15.68
C ALA A 424 -32.03 6.31 14.85
N LEU A 425 -31.24 5.30 15.20
CA LEU A 425 -31.09 4.05 14.46
C LEU A 425 -32.30 3.12 14.68
N LEU A 426 -32.93 2.65 13.59
CA LEU A 426 -34.00 1.67 13.69
C LEU A 426 -33.46 0.27 14.04
N ILE A 427 -33.97 -0.32 15.12
CA ILE A 427 -33.58 -1.64 15.63
C ILE A 427 -34.80 -2.53 15.89
N GLY A 428 -34.57 -3.85 15.95
CA GLY A 428 -35.57 -4.87 16.29
C GLY A 428 -35.39 -5.41 17.71
N THR A 429 -35.91 -6.62 17.99
CA THR A 429 -35.60 -7.38 19.22
C THR A 429 -34.26 -8.09 19.07
N GLY A 430 -33.47 -8.17 20.14
CA GLY A 430 -32.15 -8.79 20.15
C GLY A 430 -31.11 -7.94 20.89
N THR A 431 -29.83 -8.27 20.69
CA THR A 431 -28.68 -7.53 21.24
C THR A 431 -28.02 -6.71 20.14
N PHE A 432 -27.82 -5.41 20.40
CA PHE A 432 -27.22 -4.46 19.48
C PHE A 432 -25.97 -3.84 20.10
N PHE A 433 -24.88 -3.79 19.35
CA PHE A 433 -23.65 -3.14 19.79
C PHE A 433 -23.59 -1.72 19.23
N PHE A 434 -23.16 -0.77 20.06
CA PHE A 434 -22.99 0.63 19.69
C PHE A 434 -21.77 1.22 20.38
N SER A 435 -21.43 2.47 20.08
CA SER A 435 -20.36 3.20 20.76
C SER A 435 -20.91 4.52 21.28
N LEU A 436 -20.40 4.98 22.43
CA LEU A 436 -20.60 6.32 22.97
C LEU A 436 -19.34 7.20 22.79
N GLU A 437 -18.32 6.67 22.11
CA GLU A 437 -17.10 7.42 21.78
C GLU A 437 -17.44 8.68 20.97
N ASN A 438 -17.00 9.85 21.44
CA ASN A 438 -17.26 11.16 20.83
C ASN A 438 -18.74 11.57 20.74
N ALA A 439 -19.67 10.83 21.37
CA ALA A 439 -21.08 11.19 21.36
C ALA A 439 -21.31 12.55 22.06
N THR A 440 -22.12 13.40 21.46
CA THR A 440 -22.57 14.65 22.06
C THR A 440 -23.78 14.41 22.98
N THR A 441 -24.15 15.40 23.79
CA THR A 441 -25.37 15.34 24.61
C THR A 441 -26.43 16.22 23.96
N ASP A 442 -27.42 15.62 23.28
CA ASP A 442 -28.48 16.37 22.58
C ASP A 442 -29.89 16.15 23.16
N GLY A 443 -30.03 15.21 24.09
CA GLY A 443 -31.30 14.95 24.76
C GLY A 443 -31.77 15.99 25.78
N PRO A 444 -33.07 15.97 26.12
CA PRO A 444 -33.66 16.92 27.05
C PRO A 444 -33.26 16.60 28.50
N ASP A 445 -33.29 17.64 29.33
CA ASP A 445 -33.30 17.50 30.79
C ASP A 445 -34.60 16.81 31.25
N LEU A 446 -34.48 15.67 31.94
CA LEU A 446 -35.58 14.81 32.39
C LEU A 446 -36.09 15.15 33.80
N ALA A 447 -35.91 16.41 34.21
CA ALA A 447 -36.26 16.93 35.52
C ALA A 447 -37.63 16.45 36.05
N GLY A 448 -37.60 15.77 37.20
CA GLY A 448 -38.79 15.33 37.92
C GLY A 448 -39.50 14.08 37.37
N PHE A 449 -38.97 13.48 36.31
CA PHE A 449 -39.43 12.19 35.79
C PHE A 449 -38.40 11.08 36.02
N CYS A 450 -37.12 11.40 35.88
CA CYS A 450 -36.01 10.45 35.88
C CYS A 450 -34.93 10.78 36.92
N ASP A 451 -35.35 11.13 38.15
CA ASP A 451 -34.46 11.51 39.26
C ASP A 451 -33.66 10.30 39.78
N PRO A 452 -32.33 10.23 39.53
CA PRO A 452 -31.49 9.11 39.96
C PRO A 452 -31.13 9.22 41.46
N GLY A 453 -31.67 10.22 42.15
CA GLY A 453 -31.40 10.51 43.55
C GLY A 453 -30.30 11.55 43.74
N PRO A 454 -29.76 11.68 44.96
CA PRO A 454 -28.98 12.86 45.37
C PRO A 454 -27.57 12.98 44.76
N SER A 455 -27.14 12.05 43.91
CA SER A 455 -25.75 11.94 43.45
C SER A 455 -25.53 12.18 41.95
N GLY A 456 -26.57 12.51 41.16
CA GLY A 456 -26.48 12.80 39.72
C GLY A 456 -27.33 14.00 39.30
N ASP A 457 -27.40 14.27 38.00
CA ASP A 457 -28.36 15.20 37.39
C ASP A 457 -29.48 14.44 36.66
N ASP A 458 -30.37 15.15 35.95
CA ASP A 458 -31.51 14.57 35.24
C ASP A 458 -31.22 14.38 33.73
N ILE A 459 -29.95 14.35 33.33
CA ILE A 459 -29.51 14.31 31.92
C ILE A 459 -28.89 12.94 31.60
N VAL A 460 -29.19 12.43 30.41
CA VAL A 460 -28.45 11.30 29.81
C VAL A 460 -27.31 11.92 28.99
N HIS A 461 -26.08 11.80 29.46
CA HIS A 461 -24.91 12.45 28.84
C HIS A 461 -24.34 11.60 27.71
N GLN A 462 -23.66 12.19 26.73
CA GLN A 462 -22.97 11.48 25.64
C GLN A 462 -23.87 10.39 25.05
N ASP A 463 -24.98 10.81 24.46
CA ASP A 463 -26.12 9.96 24.19
C ASP A 463 -26.22 9.55 22.73
N VAL A 464 -26.83 8.39 22.52
CA VAL A 464 -27.21 7.89 21.19
C VAL A 464 -28.65 7.43 21.20
N TRP A 465 -29.26 7.45 20.02
CA TRP A 465 -30.69 7.25 19.88
C TRP A 465 -31.03 6.04 19.02
N PHE A 466 -32.09 5.33 19.41
CA PHE A 466 -32.63 4.20 18.68
C PHE A 466 -34.15 4.33 18.51
N ARG A 467 -34.65 3.90 17.37
CA ARG A 467 -36.08 3.73 17.08
C ARG A 467 -36.42 2.25 17.18
N TYR A 468 -37.52 1.94 17.84
CA TYR A 468 -38.02 0.58 17.95
C TYR A 468 -39.52 0.54 17.66
N VAL A 469 -39.98 -0.57 17.09
CA VAL A 469 -41.41 -0.87 16.90
C VAL A 469 -41.70 -2.16 17.66
N ALA A 470 -42.66 -2.13 18.57
CA ALA A 470 -43.03 -3.28 19.38
C ALA A 470 -43.42 -4.49 18.52
N ALA A 471 -42.60 -5.55 18.58
CA ALA A 471 -42.83 -6.81 17.86
C ALA A 471 -43.93 -7.69 18.46
N CYS A 472 -44.39 -7.36 19.67
CA CYS A 472 -45.36 -8.13 20.42
C CYS A 472 -46.41 -7.23 21.07
N THR A 473 -47.58 -7.80 21.39
CA THR A 473 -48.47 -7.23 22.40
C THR A 473 -48.16 -7.91 23.73
N GLY A 474 -47.54 -7.19 24.66
CA GLY A 474 -46.94 -7.76 25.88
C GLY A 474 -45.99 -6.76 26.55
N ASP A 475 -44.97 -7.25 27.23
CA ASP A 475 -43.96 -6.41 27.87
C ASP A 475 -42.68 -6.39 27.04
N VAL A 476 -42.12 -5.19 26.83
CA VAL A 476 -40.79 -4.98 26.26
C VAL A 476 -39.83 -4.64 27.39
N THR A 477 -38.74 -5.40 27.49
CA THR A 477 -37.61 -5.12 28.37
C THR A 477 -36.47 -4.58 27.52
N ILE A 478 -35.91 -3.45 27.94
CA ILE A 478 -34.74 -2.80 27.32
C ILE A 478 -33.69 -2.65 28.41
N ASP A 479 -32.48 -3.17 28.20
CA ASP A 479 -31.39 -3.06 29.16
C ASP A 479 -30.04 -2.87 28.48
N THR A 480 -29.08 -2.32 29.22
CA THR A 480 -27.71 -2.10 28.75
C THR A 480 -26.74 -3.15 29.28
N SER A 481 -27.28 -4.31 29.69
CA SER A 481 -26.52 -5.26 30.47
C SER A 481 -25.34 -5.82 29.69
N GLY A 482 -24.14 -5.85 30.29
CA GLY A 482 -22.89 -6.27 29.66
C GLY A 482 -22.15 -5.19 28.87
N SER A 483 -22.57 -3.92 28.99
CA SER A 483 -21.83 -2.77 28.45
C SER A 483 -20.55 -2.48 29.24
N GLY A 484 -20.53 -2.76 30.55
CA GLY A 484 -19.40 -2.42 31.41
C GLY A 484 -19.19 -0.91 31.61
N LEU A 485 -20.19 -0.11 31.25
CA LEU A 485 -20.25 1.35 31.42
C LEU A 485 -21.31 1.72 32.46
N ASP A 486 -21.16 2.90 33.04
CA ASP A 486 -22.18 3.54 33.89
C ASP A 486 -23.18 4.25 32.97
N THR A 487 -24.18 3.49 32.52
CA THR A 487 -25.15 3.87 31.48
C THR A 487 -26.41 4.44 32.08
N ARG A 488 -27.05 5.34 31.33
CA ARG A 488 -28.40 5.82 31.60
C ARG A 488 -29.31 5.58 30.40
N LEU A 489 -30.56 5.22 30.68
CA LEU A 489 -31.55 4.80 29.69
C LEU A 489 -32.85 5.57 29.85
N ALA A 490 -33.37 6.14 28.77
CA ALA A 490 -34.71 6.75 28.72
C ALA A 490 -35.50 6.27 27.50
N VAL A 491 -36.81 6.05 27.69
CA VAL A 491 -37.72 5.57 26.63
C VAL A 491 -38.88 6.53 26.48
N TYR A 492 -39.15 6.92 25.24
CA TYR A 492 -40.15 7.90 24.85
C TYR A 492 -41.23 7.29 23.96
N ALA A 493 -42.44 7.86 24.02
CA ALA A 493 -43.53 7.50 23.13
C ALA A 493 -43.39 8.14 21.74
N GLY A 494 -43.42 7.32 20.68
CA GLY A 494 -43.24 7.75 19.29
C GLY A 494 -41.79 8.02 18.91
N TRP A 495 -41.54 8.41 17.65
CA TRP A 495 -40.20 8.69 17.11
C TRP A 495 -39.83 10.17 17.04
N GLY A 496 -40.72 11.05 17.49
CA GLY A 496 -40.46 12.49 17.47
C GLY A 496 -39.43 12.86 18.52
N CYS A 497 -38.41 13.64 18.13
CA CYS A 497 -37.40 14.09 19.07
C CYS A 497 -38.01 14.89 20.22
N PRO A 498 -37.73 14.51 21.48
CA PRO A 498 -38.33 15.15 22.64
C PRO A 498 -37.68 16.53 22.87
N ALA A 499 -38.49 17.55 23.12
CA ALA A 499 -38.01 18.88 23.50
C ALA A 499 -37.93 19.07 25.03
N ASP A 500 -38.60 18.19 25.77
CA ASP A 500 -38.68 18.14 27.22
C ASP A 500 -39.13 16.73 27.66
N ALA A 501 -39.30 16.52 28.98
CA ALA A 501 -39.68 15.23 29.55
C ALA A 501 -41.14 14.77 29.28
N THR A 502 -41.96 15.51 28.51
CA THR A 502 -43.40 15.25 28.41
C THR A 502 -43.80 13.91 27.79
N ASN A 503 -42.94 13.33 26.94
CA ASN A 503 -43.21 12.06 26.26
C ASN A 503 -42.37 10.89 26.80
N VAL A 504 -41.63 11.09 27.90
CA VAL A 504 -40.95 9.98 28.58
C VAL A 504 -41.98 9.01 29.14
N ILE A 505 -41.82 7.74 28.80
CA ILE A 505 -42.59 6.62 29.35
C ILE A 505 -41.93 6.16 30.64
N THR A 506 -40.62 5.92 30.59
CA THR A 506 -39.82 5.39 31.70
C THR A 506 -38.35 5.65 31.43
N CYS A 507 -37.54 5.48 32.46
CA CYS A 507 -36.09 5.65 32.42
C CYS A 507 -35.47 4.89 33.60
N ASP A 508 -34.17 4.66 33.50
CA ASP A 508 -33.36 4.02 34.54
C ASP A 508 -31.90 4.47 34.41
N ASP A 509 -31.14 4.28 35.47
CA ASP A 509 -29.71 4.61 35.58
C ASP A 509 -28.97 3.38 36.15
N ASP A 510 -29.45 2.88 37.29
CA ASP A 510 -28.90 1.73 38.00
C ASP A 510 -29.97 0.66 38.28
N ALA A 511 -30.05 -0.37 37.42
CA ALA A 511 -31.03 -1.43 37.58
C ALA A 511 -30.66 -2.41 38.70
N LEU A 512 -31.59 -2.62 39.64
CA LEU A 512 -31.45 -3.64 40.68
C LEU A 512 -31.42 -5.06 40.08
N GLY A 513 -30.29 -5.74 40.24
CA GLY A 513 -30.10 -7.12 39.76
C GLY A 513 -29.26 -7.24 38.49
N PHE A 514 -28.77 -6.11 37.96
CA PHE A 514 -27.82 -6.02 36.86
C PHE A 514 -26.40 -5.71 37.37
N PRO A 515 -25.36 -5.82 36.53
CA PRO A 515 -24.04 -5.31 36.86
C PRO A 515 -24.09 -3.83 37.30
N PRO A 516 -23.22 -3.38 38.22
CA PRO A 516 -23.25 -2.00 38.72
C PRO A 516 -23.08 -0.97 37.60
N GLY A 517 -23.90 0.08 37.57
CA GLY A 517 -23.90 1.12 36.53
C GLY A 517 -24.76 0.80 35.30
N GLU A 518 -25.38 -0.38 35.22
CA GLU A 518 -26.15 -0.76 34.04
C GLU A 518 -27.66 -0.57 34.25
N SER A 519 -28.32 -0.01 33.23
CA SER A 519 -29.73 0.38 33.25
C SER A 519 -30.66 -0.70 32.67
N SER A 520 -31.91 -0.75 33.14
CA SER A 520 -32.97 -1.60 32.61
C SER A 520 -34.37 -1.03 32.85
N VAL A 521 -35.21 -1.08 31.83
CA VAL A 521 -36.63 -0.72 31.91
C VAL A 521 -37.51 -1.82 31.32
N SER A 522 -38.74 -1.94 31.83
CA SER A 522 -39.75 -2.86 31.30
C SER A 522 -41.09 -2.18 31.19
N ILE A 523 -41.70 -2.19 30.00
CA ILE A 523 -42.92 -1.45 29.68
C ILE A 523 -43.94 -2.29 28.89
N PRO A 524 -45.24 -2.16 29.20
CA PRO A 524 -46.28 -2.80 28.41
C PRO A 524 -46.47 -2.07 27.08
N VAL A 525 -46.54 -2.83 25.99
CA VAL A 525 -46.69 -2.35 24.62
C VAL A 525 -47.79 -3.12 23.87
N MET A 526 -48.39 -2.47 22.88
CA MET A 526 -49.18 -3.11 21.83
C MET A 526 -48.31 -3.34 20.60
N GLY A 527 -48.57 -4.42 19.86
CA GLY A 527 -47.85 -4.70 18.62
C GLY A 527 -47.97 -3.53 17.64
N GLY A 528 -46.84 -3.03 17.15
CA GLY A 528 -46.77 -1.85 16.29
C GLY A 528 -46.55 -0.52 17.01
N ASP A 529 -46.52 -0.47 18.35
CA ASP A 529 -46.19 0.75 19.09
C ASP A 529 -44.78 1.24 18.73
N GLN A 530 -44.64 2.55 18.48
CA GLN A 530 -43.37 3.18 18.17
C GLN A 530 -42.74 3.74 19.44
N LEU A 531 -41.49 3.37 19.69
CA LEU A 531 -40.68 3.82 20.82
C LEU A 531 -39.40 4.49 20.31
N LEU A 532 -38.98 5.55 20.97
CA LEU A 532 -37.67 6.16 20.83
C LEU A 532 -36.89 5.89 22.12
N ILE A 533 -35.66 5.40 22.00
CA ILE A 533 -34.81 4.95 23.09
C ILE A 533 -33.56 5.81 23.06
N GLN A 534 -33.21 6.41 24.18
CA GLN A 534 -32.01 7.20 24.39
C GLN A 534 -31.11 6.45 25.37
N VAL A 535 -29.84 6.28 25.01
CA VAL A 535 -28.85 5.59 25.85
C VAL A 535 -27.58 6.43 25.88
N GLY A 536 -27.05 6.68 27.06
CA GLY A 536 -25.81 7.43 27.23
C GLY A 536 -25.12 7.09 28.53
N THR A 537 -24.21 7.94 28.98
CA THR A 537 -23.49 7.82 30.24
C THR A 537 -24.16 8.59 31.38
N PHE A 538 -23.86 8.20 32.62
CA PHE A 538 -24.28 8.90 33.84
C PHE A 538 -23.75 10.36 33.94
N SER A 539 -22.59 10.65 33.35
CA SER A 539 -21.94 11.97 33.41
C SER A 539 -21.00 12.21 32.23
N GLU A 540 -20.69 13.48 31.93
CA GLU A 540 -19.68 13.84 30.93
C GLU A 540 -18.26 13.29 31.22
N THR A 541 -18.00 12.81 32.44
CA THR A 541 -16.67 12.36 32.90
C THR A 541 -16.53 10.84 33.07
N THR A 542 -17.62 10.10 32.89
CA THR A 542 -17.64 8.63 32.93
C THR A 542 -17.22 8.07 31.57
N GLY A 543 -16.49 6.96 31.56
CA GLY A 543 -15.82 6.45 30.35
C GLY A 543 -16.79 6.23 29.17
N THR A 544 -16.41 6.73 28.00
CA THR A 544 -17.03 6.45 26.71
C THR A 544 -16.49 5.15 26.11
N GLY A 545 -17.08 4.70 25.00
CA GLY A 545 -16.57 3.56 24.23
C GLY A 545 -17.67 2.57 23.83
N PRO A 546 -17.30 1.32 23.47
CA PRO A 546 -18.26 0.31 23.02
C PRO A 546 -19.20 -0.12 24.14
N ALA A 547 -20.49 -0.25 23.80
CA ALA A 547 -21.57 -0.64 24.69
C ALA A 547 -22.56 -1.57 23.97
N GLN A 548 -23.53 -2.12 24.69
CA GLN A 548 -24.59 -2.95 24.12
C GLN A 548 -25.97 -2.65 24.68
N LEU A 549 -26.99 -2.80 23.82
CA LEU A 549 -28.41 -2.62 24.12
C LEU A 549 -29.14 -3.93 23.84
N ASN A 550 -29.84 -4.46 24.83
CA ASN A 550 -30.64 -5.67 24.72
C ASN A 550 -32.12 -5.29 24.70
N ILE A 551 -32.88 -5.85 23.75
CA ILE A 551 -34.33 -5.66 23.64
C ILE A 551 -35.01 -7.02 23.57
N GLU A 552 -35.83 -7.31 24.58
CA GLU A 552 -36.68 -8.51 24.63
C GLU A 552 -38.15 -8.11 24.62
N CYS A 553 -38.95 -8.67 23.71
CA CYS A 553 -40.41 -8.47 23.66
C CYS A 553 -41.11 -9.77 24.04
N VAL A 554 -41.66 -9.84 25.24
CA VAL A 554 -42.38 -11.02 25.74
C VAL A 554 -43.89 -10.77 25.65
N GLY A 555 -44.53 -11.42 24.69
CA GLY A 555 -45.96 -11.23 24.45
C GLY A 555 -46.52 -12.13 23.36
N ILE A 556 -47.73 -11.83 22.92
CA ILE A 556 -48.28 -12.45 21.71
C ILE A 556 -47.54 -11.82 20.52
N SER A 557 -46.73 -12.62 19.82
CA SER A 557 -46.13 -12.21 18.55
C SER A 557 -47.24 -11.93 17.53
N VAL A 558 -47.12 -10.82 16.82
CA VAL A 558 -48.04 -10.49 15.74
C VAL A 558 -47.48 -11.12 14.47
N PRO A 559 -48.15 -12.09 13.81
CA PRO A 559 -47.66 -12.60 12.53
C PRO A 559 -47.68 -11.44 11.52
N GLY A 560 -46.51 -11.01 11.06
CA GLY A 560 -46.40 -10.00 10.02
C GLY A 560 -46.99 -10.52 8.71
N GLU A 561 -47.75 -9.68 7.99
CA GLU A 561 -48.05 -9.95 6.59
C GLU A 561 -46.81 -9.64 5.75
N PHE A 562 -46.47 -10.52 4.81
CA PHE A 562 -45.34 -10.33 3.91
C PHE A 562 -45.66 -10.83 2.50
N ARG A 563 -44.76 -10.55 1.56
CA ARG A 563 -44.74 -11.20 0.24
C ARG A 563 -43.56 -12.16 0.20
N ARG A 564 -43.85 -13.44 -0.04
CA ARG A 564 -42.81 -14.45 -0.17
C ARG A 564 -42.00 -14.14 -1.43
N GLY A 565 -40.68 -14.03 -1.27
CA GLY A 565 -39.74 -13.75 -2.35
C GLY A 565 -39.36 -12.28 -2.56
N ASP A 566 -39.79 -11.36 -1.69
CA ASP A 566 -39.32 -9.97 -1.66
C ASP A 566 -38.24 -9.81 -0.57
N ALA A 567 -37.07 -10.39 -0.85
CA ALA A 567 -36.00 -10.58 0.11
C ALA A 567 -35.32 -9.27 0.53
N ASN A 568 -35.28 -8.27 -0.36
CA ASN A 568 -34.77 -6.93 -0.04
C ASN A 568 -35.85 -5.98 0.51
N GLN A 569 -37.09 -6.47 0.63
CA GLN A 569 -38.27 -5.78 1.15
C GLN A 569 -38.59 -4.46 0.43
N ASP A 570 -38.27 -4.35 -0.86
CA ASP A 570 -38.55 -3.14 -1.66
C ASP A 570 -40.00 -3.08 -2.18
N GLY A 571 -40.78 -4.13 -1.91
CA GLY A 571 -42.17 -4.26 -2.30
C GLY A 571 -42.37 -4.86 -3.68
N THR A 572 -41.31 -5.29 -4.36
CA THR A 572 -41.36 -5.87 -5.70
C THR A 572 -40.45 -7.09 -5.85
N ILE A 573 -41.06 -8.25 -6.13
CA ILE A 573 -40.29 -9.48 -6.42
C ILE A 573 -39.62 -9.36 -7.80
N ASN A 574 -38.31 -9.16 -7.82
CA ASN A 574 -37.50 -8.96 -9.01
C ASN A 574 -36.09 -9.61 -8.86
N ILE A 575 -35.17 -9.31 -9.79
CA ILE A 575 -33.84 -9.92 -9.80
C ILE A 575 -32.96 -9.50 -8.61
N ALA A 576 -33.27 -8.37 -7.97
CA ALA A 576 -32.57 -7.89 -6.79
C ALA A 576 -32.77 -8.84 -5.60
N ASP A 577 -33.89 -9.55 -5.49
CA ASP A 577 -34.19 -10.41 -4.34
C ASP A 577 -33.28 -11.66 -4.27
N PRO A 578 -33.11 -12.48 -5.34
CA PRO A 578 -32.15 -13.57 -5.30
C PRO A 578 -30.70 -13.08 -5.11
N ILE A 579 -30.36 -11.88 -5.60
CA ILE A 579 -29.01 -11.31 -5.42
C ILE A 579 -28.80 -10.91 -3.95
N TYR A 580 -29.79 -10.27 -3.32
CA TYR A 580 -29.77 -9.92 -1.91
C TYR A 580 -29.59 -11.18 -1.05
N MET A 581 -30.33 -12.24 -1.35
CA MET A 581 -30.25 -13.52 -0.63
C MET A 581 -28.87 -14.20 -0.81
N LEU A 582 -28.29 -14.19 -2.02
CA LEU A 582 -26.92 -14.68 -2.22
C LEU A 582 -25.88 -13.85 -1.46
N GLY A 583 -26.10 -12.54 -1.32
CA GLY A 583 -25.30 -11.65 -0.48
C GLY A 583 -25.40 -12.00 1.00
N PHE A 584 -26.60 -12.35 1.48
CA PHE A 584 -26.84 -12.84 2.84
C PHE A 584 -26.12 -14.18 3.11
N LEU A 585 -26.22 -15.15 2.18
CA LEU A 585 -25.60 -16.48 2.37
C LEU A 585 -24.06 -16.49 2.30
N PHE A 586 -23.47 -15.67 1.43
CA PHE A 586 -22.05 -15.79 1.08
C PHE A 586 -21.23 -14.51 1.26
N GLY A 587 -21.88 -13.35 1.34
CA GLY A 587 -21.22 -12.05 1.32
C GLY A 587 -21.20 -11.31 2.66
N GLY A 588 -21.79 -11.87 3.72
CA GLY A 588 -21.97 -11.17 5.00
C GLY A 588 -22.88 -9.94 4.87
N GLY A 589 -23.78 -9.94 3.87
CA GLY A 589 -24.75 -8.86 3.67
C GLY A 589 -25.72 -8.71 4.86
N PRO A 590 -26.40 -7.56 4.98
CA PRO A 590 -27.35 -7.33 6.07
C PRO A 590 -28.44 -8.42 6.10
N GLY A 591 -28.78 -8.89 7.31
CA GLY A 591 -29.92 -9.78 7.49
C GLY A 591 -31.24 -9.11 7.11
N SER A 592 -32.30 -9.89 6.94
CA SER A 592 -33.66 -9.37 6.75
C SER A 592 -34.41 -9.39 8.09
N THR A 593 -35.22 -8.36 8.34
CA THR A 593 -36.20 -8.32 9.45
C THR A 593 -37.44 -9.18 9.19
N CYS A 594 -37.51 -9.81 8.02
CA CYS A 594 -38.56 -10.74 7.64
C CYS A 594 -37.96 -11.96 6.95
N ALA A 595 -37.67 -12.99 7.74
CA ALA A 595 -37.05 -14.22 7.26
C ALA A 595 -37.99 -14.99 6.33
N ASP A 596 -39.31 -14.97 6.57
CA ASP A 596 -40.27 -15.64 5.68
C ASP A 596 -40.30 -15.03 4.26
N SER A 597 -39.93 -13.74 4.11
CA SER A 597 -39.81 -13.14 2.76
C SER A 597 -38.62 -13.68 1.95
N MET A 598 -37.59 -14.21 2.63
CA MET A 598 -36.38 -14.75 2.00
C MET A 598 -36.47 -16.25 1.71
N ASP A 599 -37.37 -16.97 2.39
CA ASP A 599 -37.65 -18.38 2.16
C ASP A 599 -38.58 -18.53 0.94
N PHE A 600 -38.00 -18.69 -0.24
CA PHE A 600 -38.72 -18.75 -1.51
C PHE A 600 -39.42 -20.08 -1.74
N ASN A 601 -38.92 -21.16 -1.15
CA ASN A 601 -39.42 -22.51 -1.38
C ASN A 601 -40.32 -23.02 -0.23
N ASP A 602 -40.45 -22.24 0.85
CA ASP A 602 -41.27 -22.51 2.04
C ASP A 602 -40.89 -23.84 2.72
N ASP A 603 -39.58 -24.11 2.80
CA ASP A 603 -39.04 -25.30 3.48
C ASP A 603 -38.47 -25.01 4.87
N GLU A 604 -38.65 -23.77 5.35
CA GLU A 604 -38.21 -23.25 6.65
C GLU A 604 -36.68 -23.18 6.81
N LEU A 605 -35.92 -23.27 5.72
CA LEU A 605 -34.46 -23.16 5.71
C LEU A 605 -34.00 -22.10 4.72
N LEU A 606 -33.23 -21.12 5.21
CA LEU A 606 -32.59 -20.14 4.34
C LEU A 606 -31.29 -20.71 3.78
N ASP A 607 -31.34 -21.23 2.56
CA ASP A 607 -30.19 -21.86 1.90
C ASP A 607 -30.15 -21.63 0.38
N VAL A 608 -29.23 -22.30 -0.31
CA VAL A 608 -29.02 -22.13 -1.75
C VAL A 608 -30.20 -22.57 -2.62
N ALA A 609 -31.22 -23.22 -2.07
CA ALA A 609 -32.45 -23.57 -2.77
C ALA A 609 -33.38 -22.35 -2.96
N ASP A 610 -33.33 -21.36 -2.08
CA ASP A 610 -34.16 -20.15 -2.15
C ASP A 610 -33.88 -19.25 -3.37
N PRO A 611 -32.63 -18.83 -3.65
CA PRO A 611 -32.35 -17.98 -4.78
C PRO A 611 -32.54 -18.76 -6.09
N ILE A 612 -32.35 -20.09 -6.08
CA ILE A 612 -32.68 -20.96 -7.23
C ILE A 612 -34.19 -20.95 -7.48
N THR A 613 -35.00 -21.02 -6.43
CA THR A 613 -36.46 -20.98 -6.51
C THR A 613 -36.94 -19.60 -6.96
N GLY A 614 -36.37 -18.51 -6.44
CA GLY A 614 -36.63 -17.15 -6.90
C GLY A 614 -36.29 -16.91 -8.38
N LEU A 615 -35.11 -17.36 -8.83
CA LEU A 615 -34.73 -17.29 -10.25
C LEU A 615 -35.65 -18.15 -11.13
N SER A 616 -36.11 -19.29 -10.63
CA SER A 616 -37.06 -20.15 -11.34
C SER A 616 -38.44 -19.50 -11.45
N TYR A 617 -38.88 -18.75 -10.45
CA TYR A 617 -40.08 -17.94 -10.51
C TYR A 617 -39.97 -16.84 -11.57
N LEU A 618 -38.87 -16.09 -11.57
CA LEU A 618 -38.65 -14.96 -12.48
C LEU A 618 -38.49 -15.38 -13.95
N PHE A 619 -37.73 -16.44 -14.23
CA PHE A 619 -37.33 -16.78 -15.61
C PHE A 619 -37.97 -18.06 -16.17
N VAL A 620 -38.48 -18.92 -15.30
CA VAL A 620 -39.05 -20.23 -15.69
C VAL A 620 -40.55 -20.31 -15.30
N SER A 621 -41.10 -19.24 -14.73
CA SER A 621 -42.51 -19.14 -14.32
C SER A 621 -42.96 -20.29 -13.40
N GLN A 622 -42.04 -20.78 -12.56
CA GLN A 622 -42.40 -21.70 -11.48
C GLN A 622 -43.12 -20.92 -10.38
N PRO A 623 -44.30 -21.33 -9.92
CA PRO A 623 -45.00 -20.62 -8.84
C PRO A 623 -44.27 -20.81 -7.51
N ILE A 624 -44.21 -19.74 -6.71
CA ILE A 624 -43.77 -19.78 -5.31
C ILE A 624 -44.94 -20.09 -4.36
N PRO A 625 -44.69 -20.72 -3.20
CA PRO A 625 -45.72 -20.99 -2.19
C PRO A 625 -46.40 -19.73 -1.65
N ALA A 626 -47.56 -19.89 -1.02
CA ALA A 626 -48.28 -18.79 -0.40
C ALA A 626 -47.48 -18.21 0.80
N PRO A 627 -47.59 -16.90 1.12
CA PRO A 627 -48.48 -15.91 0.51
C PRO A 627 -48.06 -15.48 -0.91
N GLY A 628 -46.84 -15.86 -1.33
CA GLY A 628 -46.33 -15.66 -2.68
C GLY A 628 -46.24 -14.18 -3.03
N PRO A 629 -46.60 -13.76 -4.26
CA PRO A 629 -46.53 -12.35 -4.66
C PRO A 629 -47.58 -11.45 -3.99
N ASN A 630 -48.51 -12.01 -3.22
CA ASN A 630 -49.52 -11.24 -2.49
C ASN A 630 -49.07 -11.07 -1.03
N CYS A 631 -49.55 -10.01 -0.40
CA CYS A 631 -49.44 -9.87 1.04
C CYS A 631 -50.33 -10.88 1.75
N GLY A 632 -49.76 -11.54 2.76
CA GLY A 632 -50.49 -12.39 3.66
C GLY A 632 -49.58 -12.98 4.74
N PRO A 633 -50.18 -13.62 5.75
CA PRO A 633 -49.40 -14.37 6.74
C PRO A 633 -48.84 -15.65 6.13
N ASP A 634 -47.82 -16.22 6.77
CA ASP A 634 -47.35 -17.56 6.45
C ASP A 634 -48.45 -18.59 6.78
N PRO A 635 -48.98 -19.35 5.79
CA PRO A 635 -50.01 -20.35 6.05
C PRO A 635 -49.49 -21.67 6.66
N MET A 636 -48.18 -21.95 6.56
CA MET A 636 -47.58 -23.25 6.86
C MET A 636 -46.40 -23.20 7.85
N GLY A 637 -45.72 -22.06 7.98
CA GLY A 637 -44.52 -21.89 8.81
C GLY A 637 -44.78 -21.47 10.26
N ALA A 638 -43.92 -21.93 11.17
CA ALA A 638 -43.90 -21.49 12.58
C ALA A 638 -42.49 -21.24 13.14
N SER A 639 -41.43 -21.48 12.36
CA SER A 639 -40.04 -21.47 12.81
C SER A 639 -39.25 -20.25 12.32
N LEU A 640 -39.46 -19.83 11.07
CA LEU A 640 -39.08 -18.51 10.58
C LEU A 640 -40.18 -17.50 10.92
N ASP A 641 -39.80 -16.24 11.10
CA ASP A 641 -40.73 -15.16 11.40
C ASP A 641 -40.55 -13.95 10.47
N CYS A 642 -41.63 -13.18 10.38
CA CYS A 642 -41.63 -11.85 9.81
C CYS A 642 -41.92 -10.81 10.87
N VAL A 643 -40.85 -10.42 11.59
CA VAL A 643 -40.87 -9.39 12.63
C VAL A 643 -41.28 -8.04 12.04
N GLN A 644 -40.74 -7.67 10.86
CA GLN A 644 -41.13 -6.46 10.14
C GLN A 644 -41.08 -6.63 8.62
N TYR A 645 -42.20 -6.29 7.97
CA TYR A 645 -42.30 -6.16 6.51
C TYR A 645 -43.21 -4.95 6.18
N THR A 646 -42.64 -3.89 5.63
CA THR A 646 -43.35 -2.59 5.47
C THR A 646 -44.02 -2.43 4.11
N ALA A 647 -43.80 -3.35 3.17
CA ALA A 647 -44.33 -3.26 1.81
C ALA A 647 -45.73 -3.88 1.64
N CYS A 648 -46.36 -4.30 2.75
CA CYS A 648 -47.77 -4.68 2.78
C CYS A 648 -48.68 -3.50 3.15
N PRO A 649 -49.87 -3.35 2.51
CA PRO A 649 -50.75 -2.19 2.67
C PRO A 649 -51.43 -2.02 4.03
#